data_AF-A0A2P5NRE1-F1
#
_entry.id   AF-A0A2P5NRE1-F1
#
_cell.length_a   1.000
_cell.length_b   1.000
_cell.length_c   1.000
_cell.angle_alpha   90.00
_cell.angle_beta   90.00
_cell.angle_gamma   90.00
#
_symmetry.space_group_name_H-M   'P 1'
#
loop_
_entity.id
_entity.type
_entity.pdbx_description
1 polymer ?
#
loop_
_entity_poly.entity_id
_entity_poly.type
_entity_poly.pdbx_seq_one_letter_code
_entity_poly.pdbx_strand_id
1 'polypeptide(L)'
;MSAVTPPARPVAEPQRRFPRLRALLAPLRTLWAGEIDLGRVGMAVTLPVLVWVFYTTSSGMIDIMQKEPGDIVGIAGTFVATTAILVMLASTSWSLGADLAALIARRRMARERMLVKTLVTAGVFIFVFSISAFFSFTYYYNNIFKLSSRKITAELQPMELAAEVILPATKAIGAAFEASSAKIVADPSFKAYLAPLDGLIDTARSAGPALREAIRKSQEAQQAVIARAAQQAAAELESARAASRQYEEAKAEMAALERSVADLDAIIKSKQDEIAALAAAARQEEQLAVDAEHGLDNKGAACGPNCLGHREKARDATRRANTIRQTLAGPTNERASALKKRDALAAQSIALRQKAEFAAAAARRPEPKAEAAVDLDATLRDLTALRDQLRVEPTWAKVREAKPLCEPILTAARQSNALPASVPRDFSCEPQGAARDLLSARDEIIAARAAFDQKCGLETGLRDEINAIVARIRAAPASDRAAMANGFNAAKTLVDACVVSGKAIGLSEDEVRELLKKSDAYLRAHSSERNKFELAREAFWSFTPDSTMAIGVAMAQDAFLFIMKFLSEIFKRGYEARERRQFMTPVDLTDDEDEPVEMRAMKAMLRMARPVHGDMSEIDLDAAAIVDLPGNVRDNLVAILNRLVRDEIAHVDRKGHYMVDNVTISQVESRLFAALKPRALRAARYALEGSAAGGGPRAYYADTVLANARRRRPSALERYLTPEAGPAESGAGPASV
;
A
#
# COMPACT_ATOMS: atom_id res chain seq x y z
N MET A 1 88.55 2.26 3.33
CA MET A 1 88.77 2.94 4.63
C MET A 1 87.42 3.09 5.31
N SER A 2 87.33 2.49 6.49
CA SER A 2 86.46 2.69 7.66
C SER A 2 85.02 3.22 7.53
N ALA A 3 84.17 2.49 8.26
CA ALA A 3 82.74 2.66 8.52
C ALA A 3 82.30 4.02 9.06
N VAL A 4 81.07 4.42 8.71
CA VAL A 4 80.09 5.04 9.62
C VAL A 4 78.68 4.67 9.15
N THR A 5 77.90 4.03 10.02
CA THR A 5 76.47 3.76 9.91
C THR A 5 75.63 5.04 10.07
N PRO A 6 74.56 5.24 9.27
CA PRO A 6 73.47 6.16 9.61
C PRO A 6 72.23 5.43 10.17
N PRO A 7 71.41 6.12 11.00
CA PRO A 7 70.50 5.50 11.96
C PRO A 7 69.13 5.10 11.40
N ALA A 8 68.52 4.13 12.09
CA ALA A 8 67.14 3.68 11.89
C ALA A 8 66.12 4.81 12.16
N ARG A 9 65.16 4.98 11.25
CA ARG A 9 63.95 5.77 11.46
C ARG A 9 62.97 5.01 12.37
N PRO A 10 62.19 5.72 13.21
CA PRO A 10 61.46 5.13 14.33
C PRO A 10 60.23 4.32 13.89
N VAL A 11 60.11 3.14 14.49
CA VAL A 11 58.87 2.36 14.58
C VAL A 11 57.92 3.15 15.50
N ALA A 12 56.74 3.48 14.99
CA ALA A 12 55.71 4.13 15.77
C ALA A 12 55.25 3.22 16.92
N GLU A 13 55.36 3.74 18.15
CA GLU A 13 54.76 3.13 19.34
C GLU A 13 53.24 3.00 19.17
N PRO A 14 52.63 1.83 19.48
CA PRO A 14 51.18 1.75 19.59
C PRO A 14 50.73 2.52 20.85
N GLN A 15 50.09 3.66 20.62
CA GLN A 15 49.42 4.45 21.65
C GLN A 15 48.41 3.59 22.42
N ARG A 16 48.68 3.42 23.71
CA ARG A 16 47.75 2.93 24.73
C ARG A 16 46.51 3.81 24.79
N ARG A 17 45.33 3.29 24.39
CA ARG A 17 44.03 3.85 24.77
C ARG A 17 43.06 2.76 25.19
N PHE A 18 42.28 3.08 26.23
CA PHE A 18 41.17 2.37 26.89
C PHE A 18 41.49 1.43 28.08
N PRO A 19 41.83 2.00 29.26
CA PRO A 19 41.84 1.25 30.53
C PRO A 19 40.41 0.85 31.02
N ARG A 20 39.35 1.52 30.55
CA ARG A 20 37.96 1.26 30.98
C ARG A 20 37.33 -0.02 30.41
N LEU A 21 37.69 -0.42 29.18
CA LEU A 21 37.23 -1.69 28.58
C LEU A 21 37.91 -2.91 29.21
N ARG A 22 39.17 -2.77 29.65
CA ARG A 22 39.85 -3.82 30.43
C ARG A 22 39.26 -4.00 31.83
N ALA A 23 38.74 -2.95 32.45
CA ALA A 23 38.08 -3.04 33.76
C ALA A 23 36.69 -3.71 33.68
N LEU A 24 35.94 -3.50 32.59
CA LEU A 24 34.65 -4.17 32.35
C LEU A 24 34.80 -5.65 31.93
N LEU A 25 35.91 -6.01 31.29
CA LEU A 25 36.21 -7.39 30.86
C LEU A 25 37.08 -8.17 31.86
N ALA A 26 37.59 -7.53 32.91
CA ALA A 26 38.32 -8.18 33.99
C ALA A 26 37.53 -9.31 34.70
N PRO A 27 36.23 -9.14 35.04
CA PRO A 27 35.45 -10.24 35.63
C PRO A 27 35.09 -11.35 34.61
N LEU A 28 35.18 -11.07 33.31
CA LEU A 28 34.95 -12.05 32.23
C LEU A 28 36.16 -12.96 32.00
N ARG A 29 37.38 -12.47 32.26
CA ARG A 29 38.60 -13.28 32.18
C ARG A 29 38.77 -14.24 33.36
N THR A 30 38.30 -13.88 34.55
CA THR A 30 38.28 -14.78 35.71
C THR A 30 37.21 -15.87 35.61
N LEU A 31 36.20 -15.70 34.75
CA LEU A 31 35.19 -16.72 34.46
C LEU A 31 35.68 -17.84 33.53
N TRP A 32 36.79 -17.63 32.80
CA TRP A 32 37.34 -18.56 31.79
C TRP A 32 38.61 -19.30 32.23
N ALA A 33 39.11 -19.04 33.44
CA ALA A 33 40.21 -19.79 34.03
C ALA A 33 39.65 -20.78 35.08
N GLY A 34 39.26 -21.97 34.62
CA GLY A 34 38.72 -23.05 35.45
C GLY A 34 37.73 -23.93 34.67
N GLU A 35 37.51 -25.16 35.14
CA GLU A 35 36.64 -26.18 34.53
C GLU A 35 35.31 -25.61 33.99
N ILE A 36 34.88 -26.08 32.82
CA ILE A 36 33.71 -25.57 32.09
C ILE A 36 32.43 -25.90 32.87
N ASP A 37 31.98 -24.93 33.64
CA ASP A 37 30.77 -25.02 34.44
C ASP A 37 29.56 -24.66 33.55
N LEU A 38 28.76 -25.66 33.13
CA LEU A 38 27.60 -25.46 32.25
C LEU A 38 26.61 -24.40 32.79
N GLY A 39 26.56 -24.21 34.11
CA GLY A 39 25.76 -23.15 34.74
C GLY A 39 26.21 -21.73 34.36
N ARG A 40 27.51 -21.50 34.15
CA ARG A 40 28.06 -20.20 33.74
C ARG A 40 27.79 -19.91 32.26
N VAL A 41 27.86 -20.93 31.41
CA VAL A 41 27.51 -20.84 29.99
C VAL A 41 26.00 -20.57 29.84
N GLY A 42 25.15 -21.25 30.62
CA GLY A 42 23.72 -20.99 30.67
C GLY A 42 23.37 -19.55 31.08
N MET A 43 24.06 -18.98 32.07
CA MET A 43 23.90 -17.57 32.47
C MET A 43 24.35 -16.60 31.36
N ALA A 44 25.44 -16.89 30.67
CA ALA A 44 25.95 -16.04 29.58
C ALA A 44 25.00 -15.98 28.36
N VAL A 45 24.28 -17.06 28.07
CA VAL A 45 23.31 -17.13 26.94
C VAL A 45 21.93 -16.57 27.33
N THR A 46 21.50 -16.75 28.58
CA THR A 46 20.17 -16.31 29.05
C THR A 46 20.08 -14.80 29.28
N LEU A 47 21.18 -14.13 29.64
CA LEU A 47 21.19 -12.69 29.91
C LEU A 47 20.86 -11.84 28.68
N PRO A 48 21.45 -12.06 27.49
CA PRO A 48 21.03 -11.38 26.26
C PRO A 48 19.57 -11.63 25.90
N VAL A 49 19.06 -12.85 26.10
CA VAL A 49 17.65 -13.20 25.83
C VAL A 49 16.72 -12.45 26.79
N LEU A 50 17.06 -12.36 28.08
CA LEU A 50 16.29 -11.57 29.05
C LEU A 50 16.27 -10.08 28.71
N VAL A 51 17.40 -9.52 28.28
CA VAL A 51 17.47 -8.11 27.83
C VAL A 51 16.62 -7.91 26.57
N TRP A 52 16.64 -8.87 25.66
CA TRP A 52 15.82 -8.85 24.46
C TRP A 52 14.32 -8.93 24.76
N VAL A 53 13.89 -9.89 25.58
CA VAL A 53 12.49 -10.03 26.02
C VAL A 53 12.04 -8.81 26.81
N PHE A 54 12.92 -8.24 27.64
CA PHE A 54 12.67 -6.99 28.34
C PHE A 54 12.38 -5.86 27.37
N TYR A 55 13.17 -5.73 26.31
CA TYR A 55 12.98 -4.72 25.28
C TYR A 55 11.68 -4.93 24.49
N THR A 56 11.37 -6.15 24.03
CA THR A 56 10.15 -6.42 23.25
C THR A 56 8.89 -6.26 24.07
N THR A 57 8.88 -6.75 25.31
CA THR A 57 7.73 -6.67 26.22
C THR A 57 7.48 -5.22 26.66
N SER A 58 8.55 -4.47 27.00
CA SER A 58 8.41 -3.06 27.40
C SER A 58 7.97 -2.19 26.24
N SER A 59 8.55 -2.37 25.06
CA SER A 59 8.13 -1.62 23.88
C SER A 59 6.69 -1.93 23.47
N GLY A 60 6.24 -3.19 23.53
CA GLY A 60 4.85 -3.54 23.25
C GLY A 60 3.87 -2.97 24.27
N MET A 61 4.25 -2.93 25.54
CA MET A 61 3.43 -2.36 26.61
C MET A 61 3.39 -0.83 26.54
N ILE A 62 4.49 -0.16 26.19
CA ILE A 62 4.54 1.27 25.89
C ILE A 62 3.62 1.61 24.72
N ASP A 63 3.67 0.83 23.64
CA ASP A 63 2.83 1.05 22.46
C ASP A 63 1.32 1.03 22.78
N ILE A 64 0.91 0.22 23.77
CA ILE A 64 -0.48 0.09 24.21
C ILE A 64 -0.86 1.15 25.26
N MET A 65 0.01 1.40 26.23
CA MET A 65 -0.32 2.25 27.39
C MET A 65 -0.10 3.75 27.13
N GLN A 66 0.67 4.11 26.11
CA GLN A 66 0.94 5.51 25.79
C GLN A 66 -0.25 6.17 25.08
N LYS A 67 -0.92 7.09 25.78
CA LYS A 67 -2.00 7.92 25.24
C LYS A 67 -1.48 9.08 24.38
N GLU A 68 -0.32 9.66 24.72
CA GLU A 68 0.27 10.82 24.02
C GLU A 68 1.81 10.71 23.86
N PRO A 69 2.38 11.28 22.77
CA PRO A 69 3.83 11.33 22.56
C PRO A 69 4.49 12.29 23.57
N GLY A 70 4.80 11.78 24.76
CA GLY A 70 5.38 12.56 25.87
C GLY A 70 4.99 12.07 27.27
N ASP A 71 4.15 11.05 27.40
CA ASP A 71 3.71 10.53 28.69
C ASP A 71 4.84 9.78 29.45
N ILE A 72 5.60 10.53 30.25
CA ILE A 72 6.70 10.02 31.08
C ILE A 72 6.17 9.06 32.15
N VAL A 73 4.94 9.26 32.64
CA VAL A 73 4.32 8.42 33.69
C VAL A 73 3.93 7.06 33.12
N GLY A 74 3.37 7.04 31.91
CA GLY A 74 3.12 5.81 31.16
C GLY A 74 4.41 5.02 30.89
N ILE A 75 5.47 5.70 30.46
CA ILE A 75 6.78 5.05 30.23
C ILE A 75 7.34 4.49 31.54
N ALA A 76 7.43 5.26 32.61
CA ALA A 76 7.95 4.77 33.89
C ALA A 76 7.13 3.60 34.46
N GLY A 77 5.79 3.68 34.40
CA GLY A 77 4.90 2.60 34.81
C GLY A 77 5.11 1.32 34.00
N THR A 78 5.36 1.44 32.69
CA THR A 78 5.63 0.28 31.83
C THR A 78 6.95 -0.42 32.16
N PHE A 79 8.02 0.34 32.45
CA PHE A 79 9.29 -0.23 32.90
C PHE A 79 9.17 -1.00 34.22
N VAL A 80 8.38 -0.50 35.17
CA VAL A 80 8.15 -1.17 36.46
C VAL A 80 7.31 -2.44 36.28
N ALA A 81 6.27 -2.39 35.46
CA ALA A 81 5.44 -3.56 35.22
C ALA A 81 6.16 -4.64 34.39
N THR A 82 6.99 -4.29 33.40
CA THR A 82 7.77 -5.28 32.64
C THR A 82 8.88 -5.92 33.46
N THR A 83 9.57 -5.15 34.30
CA THR A 83 10.54 -5.72 35.26
C THR A 83 9.83 -6.70 36.21
N ALA A 84 8.66 -6.35 36.74
CA ALA A 84 7.88 -7.24 37.60
C ALA A 84 7.45 -8.54 36.88
N ILE A 85 6.91 -8.44 35.67
CA ILE A 85 6.51 -9.59 34.84
C ILE A 85 7.70 -10.51 34.58
N LEU A 86 8.86 -9.96 34.22
CA LEU A 86 10.03 -10.76 33.89
C LEU A 86 10.70 -11.39 35.10
N VAL A 87 10.72 -10.70 36.25
CA VAL A 87 11.16 -11.31 37.52
C VAL A 87 10.21 -12.44 37.93
N MET A 88 8.90 -12.26 37.76
CA MET A 88 7.92 -13.33 37.99
C MET A 88 8.11 -14.49 37.01
N LEU A 89 8.34 -14.22 35.72
CA LEU A 89 8.55 -15.26 34.70
C LEU A 89 9.85 -16.02 34.97
N ALA A 90 10.94 -15.33 35.29
CA ALA A 90 12.22 -15.94 35.64
C ALA A 90 12.13 -16.77 36.93
N SER A 91 11.48 -16.27 37.99
CA SER A 91 11.33 -17.01 39.24
C SER A 91 10.40 -18.22 39.13
N THR A 92 9.29 -18.08 38.41
CA THR A 92 8.34 -19.18 38.18
C THR A 92 8.93 -20.24 37.24
N SER A 93 9.56 -19.85 36.13
CA SER A 93 10.28 -20.78 35.25
C SER A 93 11.42 -21.50 35.97
N TRP A 94 12.15 -20.80 36.85
CA TRP A 94 13.19 -21.40 37.68
C TRP A 94 12.64 -22.45 38.64
N SER A 95 11.55 -22.12 39.34
CA SER A 95 10.90 -23.04 40.28
C SER A 95 10.29 -24.26 39.57
N LEU A 96 9.66 -24.05 38.42
CA LEU A 96 8.94 -25.06 37.67
C LEU A 96 9.90 -25.99 36.92
N GLY A 97 10.98 -25.47 36.36
CA GLY A 97 12.06 -26.27 35.77
C GLY A 97 12.72 -27.19 36.80
N ALA A 98 12.95 -26.70 38.02
CA ALA A 98 13.52 -27.51 39.10
C ALA A 98 12.55 -28.61 39.59
N ASP A 99 11.26 -28.26 39.77
CA ASP A 99 10.22 -29.19 40.22
C ASP A 99 9.93 -30.27 39.15
N LEU A 100 9.84 -29.92 37.86
CA LEU A 100 9.63 -30.87 36.75
C LEU A 100 10.83 -31.81 36.55
N ALA A 101 12.05 -31.28 36.58
CA ALA A 101 13.23 -32.12 36.49
C ALA A 101 13.28 -33.12 37.66
N ALA A 102 12.83 -32.72 38.86
CA ALA A 102 12.79 -33.60 40.04
C ALA A 102 11.72 -34.70 39.93
N LEU A 103 10.58 -34.40 39.29
CA LEU A 103 9.53 -35.38 39.00
C LEU A 103 9.97 -36.41 37.94
N ILE A 104 10.64 -35.96 36.86
CA ILE A 104 11.14 -36.84 35.79
C ILE A 104 12.26 -37.76 36.29
N ALA A 105 13.11 -37.29 37.21
CA ALA A 105 14.21 -38.06 37.79
C ALA A 105 13.80 -39.05 38.91
N ARG A 106 12.49 -39.32 39.10
CA ARG A 106 11.90 -40.31 40.03
C ARG A 106 12.41 -40.31 41.49
N ARG A 107 12.94 -39.20 42.02
CA ARG A 107 13.43 -39.14 43.42
C ARG A 107 12.37 -38.89 44.50
N ARG A 108 11.13 -38.55 44.14
CA ARG A 108 10.06 -38.36 45.13
C ARG A 108 8.75 -38.89 44.58
N MET A 109 8.38 -40.10 45.01
CA MET A 109 7.02 -40.58 44.80
C MET A 109 6.03 -39.57 45.38
N ALA A 110 4.99 -39.32 44.59
CA ALA A 110 4.04 -38.22 44.70
C ALA A 110 3.53 -38.00 46.13
N ARG A 111 4.00 -36.94 46.79
CA ARG A 111 3.18 -36.27 47.81
C ARG A 111 2.16 -35.41 47.09
N GLU A 112 0.89 -35.52 47.42
CA GLU A 112 -0.18 -34.63 46.93
C GLU A 112 0.22 -33.14 47.00
N ARG A 113 0.96 -32.74 48.06
CA ARG A 113 1.48 -31.37 48.20
C ARG A 113 2.48 -30.95 47.11
N MET A 114 3.24 -31.88 46.54
CA MET A 114 4.18 -31.56 45.45
C MET A 114 3.42 -31.39 44.13
N LEU A 115 2.44 -32.25 43.84
CA LEU A 115 1.58 -32.10 42.66
C LEU A 115 0.79 -30.79 42.71
N VAL A 116 0.20 -30.45 43.86
CA VAL A 116 -0.51 -29.16 44.04
C VAL A 116 0.45 -27.98 43.89
N LYS A 117 1.66 -28.04 44.47
CA LYS A 117 2.67 -26.98 44.31
C LYS A 117 3.07 -26.82 42.84
N THR A 118 3.33 -27.91 42.13
CA THR A 118 3.72 -27.87 40.71
C THR A 118 2.58 -27.40 39.81
N LEU A 119 1.34 -27.74 40.13
CA LEU A 119 0.16 -27.28 39.40
C LEU A 119 -0.08 -25.78 39.62
N VAL A 120 0.06 -25.29 40.86
CA VAL A 120 -0.03 -23.85 41.17
C VAL A 120 1.10 -23.07 40.51
N THR A 121 2.35 -23.55 40.58
CA THR A 121 3.47 -22.87 39.90
C THR A 121 3.32 -22.93 38.38
N ALA A 122 2.74 -23.99 37.82
CA ALA A 122 2.40 -24.09 36.40
C ALA A 122 1.31 -23.09 36.01
N GLY A 123 0.25 -22.96 36.80
CA GLY A 123 -0.81 -21.98 36.55
C GLY A 123 -0.28 -20.54 36.56
N VAL A 124 0.55 -20.19 37.55
CA VAL A 124 1.18 -18.86 37.62
C VAL A 124 2.15 -18.64 36.46
N PHE A 125 2.95 -19.66 36.12
CA PHE A 125 3.87 -19.59 34.98
C PHE A 125 3.11 -19.36 33.67
N ILE A 126 2.07 -20.15 33.38
CA ILE A 126 1.24 -19.99 32.18
C ILE A 126 0.62 -18.59 32.12
N PHE A 127 0.10 -18.09 33.24
CA PHE A 127 -0.49 -16.76 33.30
C PHE A 127 0.53 -15.66 32.97
N VAL A 128 1.69 -15.66 33.63
CA VAL A 128 2.74 -14.66 33.41
C VAL A 128 3.36 -14.80 32.01
N PHE A 129 3.52 -16.03 31.53
CA PHE A 129 3.97 -16.36 30.17
C PHE A 129 2.99 -15.82 29.12
N SER A 130 1.68 -16.01 29.29
CA SER A 130 0.68 -15.49 28.37
C SER A 130 0.68 -13.96 28.31
N ILE A 131 0.88 -13.28 29.44
CA ILE A 131 0.96 -11.81 29.50
C ILE A 131 2.22 -11.32 28.77
N SER A 132 3.38 -11.94 29.06
CA SER A 132 4.65 -11.59 28.42
C SER A 132 4.61 -11.83 26.91
N ALA A 133 4.08 -12.98 26.49
CA ALA A 133 3.94 -13.34 25.09
C ALA A 133 2.96 -12.42 24.35
N PHE A 134 1.89 -11.97 25.00
CA PHE A 134 0.95 -11.01 24.43
C PHE A 134 1.61 -9.64 24.18
N PHE A 135 2.35 -9.11 25.14
CA PHE A 135 3.04 -7.82 24.95
C PHE A 135 4.20 -7.91 23.96
N SER A 136 4.97 -9.00 23.97
CA SER A 136 5.98 -9.25 22.93
C SER A 136 5.35 -9.42 21.54
N PHE A 137 4.20 -10.11 21.44
CA PHE A 137 3.40 -10.18 20.21
C PHE A 137 3.02 -8.77 19.73
N THR A 138 2.55 -7.90 20.63
CA THR A 138 2.15 -6.54 20.24
C THR A 138 3.31 -5.72 19.67
N TYR A 139 4.54 -5.93 20.17
CA TYR A 139 5.75 -5.34 19.59
C TYR A 139 6.05 -5.88 18.19
N TYR A 140 6.11 -7.21 18.02
CA TYR A 140 6.42 -7.84 16.73
C TYR A 140 5.36 -7.53 15.67
N TYR A 141 4.10 -7.60 16.07
CA TYR A 141 2.97 -7.25 15.21
C TYR A 141 3.06 -5.79 14.82
N ASN A 142 3.14 -4.83 15.76
CA ASN A 142 3.11 -3.40 15.42
C ASN A 142 4.36 -2.87 14.70
N ASN A 143 5.55 -3.38 15.00
CA ASN A 143 6.82 -2.81 14.50
C ASN A 143 7.43 -3.55 13.31
N ILE A 144 7.08 -4.82 13.06
CA ILE A 144 7.70 -5.60 11.98
C ILE A 144 6.66 -5.98 10.92
N PHE A 145 5.54 -6.56 11.32
CA PHE A 145 4.53 -7.06 10.35
C PHE A 145 3.43 -6.04 10.01
N LYS A 146 3.17 -5.07 10.88
CA LYS A 146 2.16 -4.02 10.63
C LYS A 146 2.64 -2.89 9.74
N LEU A 147 3.95 -2.73 9.51
CA LEU A 147 4.48 -1.72 8.58
C LEU A 147 4.19 -2.09 7.11
N SER A 148 4.35 -3.38 6.76
CA SER A 148 4.02 -3.87 5.41
C SER A 148 2.50 -3.89 5.19
N SER A 149 1.73 -4.43 6.14
CA SER A 149 0.27 -4.46 6.02
C SER A 149 -0.36 -3.07 6.06
N ARG A 150 0.07 -2.13 6.93
CA ARG A 150 -0.44 -0.74 6.90
C ARG A 150 -0.21 -0.07 5.55
N LYS A 151 0.95 -0.31 4.94
CA LYS A 151 1.24 0.27 3.62
C LYS A 151 0.31 -0.31 2.56
N ILE A 152 0.08 -1.62 2.56
CA ILE A 152 -0.86 -2.29 1.65
C ILE A 152 -2.31 -1.81 1.90
N THR A 153 -2.75 -1.72 3.15
CA THR A 153 -4.09 -1.24 3.50
C THR A 153 -4.27 0.23 3.13
N ALA A 154 -3.25 1.08 3.35
CA ALA A 154 -3.29 2.49 2.97
C ALA A 154 -3.27 2.69 1.44
N GLU A 155 -2.76 1.73 0.67
CA GLU A 155 -2.85 1.73 -0.80
C GLU A 155 -4.28 1.39 -1.28
N LEU A 156 -5.03 0.54 -0.55
CA LEU A 156 -6.36 0.07 -0.95
C LEU A 156 -7.51 0.98 -0.45
N GLN A 157 -7.38 1.52 0.76
CA GLN A 157 -8.43 2.32 1.41
C GLN A 157 -8.99 3.49 0.59
N PRO A 158 -8.19 4.26 -0.18
CA PRO A 158 -8.71 5.33 -1.02
C PRO A 158 -9.68 4.84 -2.11
N MET A 159 -9.41 3.67 -2.70
CA MET A 159 -10.26 3.05 -3.72
C MET A 159 -11.53 2.46 -3.11
N GLU A 160 -11.42 1.84 -1.93
CA GLU A 160 -12.58 1.31 -1.21
C GLU A 160 -13.55 2.42 -0.78
N LEU A 161 -13.03 3.55 -0.29
CA LEU A 161 -13.83 4.73 0.02
C LEU A 161 -14.59 5.23 -1.21
N ALA A 162 -13.90 5.35 -2.35
CA ALA A 162 -14.53 5.80 -3.59
C ALA A 162 -15.62 4.81 -4.04
N ALA A 163 -15.37 3.50 -4.00
CA ALA A 163 -16.36 2.49 -4.35
C ALA A 163 -17.59 2.55 -3.42
N GLU A 164 -17.39 2.70 -2.11
CA GLU A 164 -18.48 2.68 -1.13
C GLU A 164 -19.39 3.91 -1.18
N VAL A 165 -18.88 5.06 -1.65
CA VAL A 165 -19.60 6.33 -1.70
C VAL A 165 -20.08 6.67 -3.12
N ILE A 166 -19.25 6.47 -4.15
CA ILE A 166 -19.57 6.85 -5.53
C ILE A 166 -20.54 5.86 -6.18
N LEU A 167 -20.46 4.55 -5.91
CA LEU A 167 -21.41 3.58 -6.49
C LEU A 167 -22.87 3.84 -6.06
N PRO A 168 -23.17 4.09 -4.76
CA PRO A 168 -24.52 4.51 -4.38
C PRO A 168 -24.91 5.86 -5.00
N ALA A 169 -23.97 6.81 -5.11
CA ALA A 169 -24.24 8.12 -5.70
C ALA A 169 -24.63 8.01 -7.19
N THR A 170 -23.89 7.25 -8.00
CA THR A 170 -24.21 7.03 -9.42
C THR A 170 -25.54 6.30 -9.61
N LYS A 171 -25.85 5.35 -8.72
CA LYS A 171 -27.16 4.67 -8.71
C LYS A 171 -28.31 5.63 -8.40
N ALA A 172 -28.15 6.50 -7.40
CA ALA A 172 -29.14 7.52 -7.05
C ALA A 172 -29.32 8.55 -8.17
N ILE A 173 -28.23 9.01 -8.80
CA ILE A 173 -28.28 9.89 -9.99
C ILE A 173 -29.04 9.21 -11.14
N GLY A 174 -28.79 7.92 -11.39
CA GLY A 174 -29.52 7.14 -12.39
C GLY A 174 -31.03 7.08 -12.09
N ALA A 175 -31.41 6.82 -10.83
CA ALA A 175 -32.82 6.81 -10.42
C ALA A 175 -33.48 8.20 -10.54
N ALA A 176 -32.78 9.26 -10.17
CA ALA A 176 -33.25 10.64 -10.31
C ALA A 176 -33.45 11.02 -11.79
N PHE A 177 -32.54 10.58 -12.66
CA PHE A 177 -32.64 10.75 -14.10
C PHE A 177 -33.90 10.08 -14.67
N GLU A 178 -34.15 8.81 -14.34
CA GLU A 178 -35.37 8.10 -14.76
C GLU A 178 -36.65 8.78 -14.24
N ALA A 179 -36.65 9.20 -12.97
CA ALA A 179 -37.77 9.94 -12.39
C ALA A 179 -38.02 11.27 -13.10
N SER A 180 -36.97 11.97 -13.55
CA SER A 180 -37.09 13.19 -14.35
C SER A 180 -37.69 12.92 -15.74
N SER A 181 -37.32 11.79 -16.37
CA SER A 181 -37.89 11.35 -17.65
C SER A 181 -39.39 11.18 -17.53
N ALA A 182 -39.83 10.43 -16.50
CA ALA A 182 -41.23 10.18 -16.24
C ALA A 182 -42.01 11.48 -15.95
N LYS A 183 -41.41 12.44 -15.25
CA LYS A 183 -42.02 13.76 -15.00
C LYS A 183 -42.25 14.56 -16.29
N ILE A 184 -41.27 14.59 -17.20
CA ILE A 184 -41.41 15.29 -18.48
C ILE A 184 -42.50 14.64 -19.34
N VAL A 185 -42.55 13.31 -19.39
CA VAL A 185 -43.59 12.58 -20.14
C VAL A 185 -44.97 12.80 -19.52
N ALA A 186 -45.05 12.94 -18.20
CA ALA A 186 -46.30 13.24 -17.50
C ALA A 186 -46.78 14.69 -17.68
N ASP A 187 -45.87 15.62 -18.02
CA ASP A 187 -46.15 17.05 -18.11
C ASP A 187 -47.21 17.37 -19.18
N PRO A 188 -48.21 18.21 -18.88
CA PRO A 188 -49.26 18.56 -19.83
C PRO A 188 -48.75 19.17 -21.13
N SER A 189 -47.69 19.99 -21.07
CA SER A 189 -47.15 20.67 -22.27
C SER A 189 -46.51 19.67 -23.23
N PHE A 190 -45.80 18.67 -22.72
CA PHE A 190 -45.18 17.63 -23.52
C PHE A 190 -46.22 16.64 -24.07
N LYS A 191 -47.23 16.28 -23.27
CA LYS A 191 -48.39 15.51 -23.76
C LYS A 191 -49.15 16.22 -24.88
N ALA A 192 -49.34 17.53 -24.75
CA ALA A 192 -49.98 18.36 -25.77
C ALA A 192 -49.16 18.43 -27.07
N TYR A 193 -47.84 18.21 -27.02
CA TYR A 193 -47.00 18.05 -28.21
C TYR A 193 -47.10 16.63 -28.81
N LEU A 194 -47.09 15.59 -27.97
CA LEU A 194 -47.18 14.20 -28.45
C LEU A 194 -48.55 13.87 -29.08
N ALA A 195 -49.65 14.43 -28.57
CA ALA A 195 -50.99 14.11 -29.06
C ALA A 195 -51.24 14.50 -30.54
N PRO A 196 -50.85 15.69 -31.02
CA PRO A 196 -50.86 16.00 -32.46
C PRO A 196 -49.94 15.09 -33.27
N LEU A 197 -48.79 14.68 -32.73
CA LEU A 197 -47.86 13.78 -33.41
C LEU A 197 -48.47 12.38 -33.58
N ASP A 198 -49.18 11.89 -32.56
CA ASP A 198 -50.00 10.67 -32.63
C ASP A 198 -51.14 10.81 -33.66
N GLY A 199 -51.87 11.94 -33.62
CA GLY A 199 -52.93 12.24 -34.58
C GLY A 199 -52.44 12.27 -36.02
N LEU A 200 -51.24 12.81 -36.27
CA LEU A 200 -50.60 12.81 -37.58
C LEU A 200 -50.26 11.39 -38.04
N ILE A 201 -49.68 10.56 -37.17
CA ILE A 201 -49.33 9.16 -37.46
C ILE A 201 -50.59 8.36 -37.79
N ASP A 202 -51.65 8.47 -36.99
CA ASP A 202 -52.91 7.73 -37.19
C ASP A 202 -53.64 8.16 -38.47
N THR A 203 -53.58 9.46 -38.78
CA THR A 203 -54.15 9.98 -40.02
C THR A 203 -53.36 9.53 -41.24
N ALA A 204 -52.04 9.52 -41.16
CA ALA A 204 -51.20 9.03 -42.24
C ALA A 204 -51.37 7.52 -42.49
N ARG A 205 -51.67 6.73 -41.44
CA ARG A 205 -52.03 5.30 -41.57
C ARG A 205 -53.39 5.10 -42.24
N SER A 206 -54.38 5.95 -41.96
CA SER A 206 -55.76 5.80 -42.44
C SER A 206 -56.03 6.47 -43.79
N ALA A 207 -55.42 7.62 -44.06
CA ALA A 207 -55.54 8.38 -45.32
C ALA A 207 -54.64 7.85 -46.45
N GLY A 208 -54.05 6.67 -46.26
CA GLY A 208 -53.00 6.05 -47.07
C GLY A 208 -53.01 6.39 -48.56
N PRO A 209 -54.09 6.18 -49.34
CA PRO A 209 -54.07 6.43 -50.77
C PRO A 209 -54.07 7.92 -51.16
N ALA A 210 -54.84 8.78 -50.50
CA ALA A 210 -54.92 10.20 -50.84
C ALA A 210 -53.66 10.97 -50.40
N LEU A 211 -53.10 10.61 -49.24
CA LEU A 211 -51.87 11.20 -48.74
C LEU A 211 -50.65 10.74 -49.56
N ARG A 212 -50.59 9.45 -49.95
CA ARG A 212 -49.54 8.95 -50.86
C ARG A 212 -49.57 9.67 -52.19
N GLU A 213 -50.75 9.92 -52.75
CA GLU A 213 -50.90 10.67 -54.00
C GLU A 213 -50.44 12.12 -53.85
N ALA A 214 -50.77 12.78 -52.73
CA ALA A 214 -50.32 14.14 -52.44
C ALA A 214 -48.80 14.23 -52.24
N ILE A 215 -48.21 13.28 -51.50
CA ILE A 215 -46.75 13.17 -51.31
C ILE A 215 -46.05 12.91 -52.65
N ARG A 216 -46.59 12.03 -53.48
CA ARG A 216 -46.06 11.77 -54.83
C ARG A 216 -46.09 13.03 -55.68
N LYS A 217 -47.23 13.75 -55.72
CA LYS A 217 -47.35 15.01 -56.47
C LYS A 217 -46.44 16.12 -55.92
N SER A 218 -46.28 16.21 -54.60
CA SER A 218 -45.36 17.19 -54.00
C SER A 218 -43.90 16.85 -54.30
N GLN A 219 -43.54 15.56 -54.31
CA GLN A 219 -42.22 15.09 -54.71
C GLN A 219 -41.95 15.36 -56.19
N GLU A 220 -42.89 15.06 -57.08
CA GLU A 220 -42.78 15.37 -58.50
C GLU A 220 -42.59 16.87 -58.73
N ALA A 221 -43.35 17.72 -58.00
CA ALA A 221 -43.20 19.16 -58.06
C ALA A 221 -41.83 19.64 -57.54
N GLN A 222 -41.35 19.09 -56.42
CA GLN A 222 -40.02 19.40 -55.88
C GLN A 222 -38.90 18.93 -56.80
N GLN A 223 -38.99 17.72 -57.36
CA GLN A 223 -38.04 17.20 -58.34
C GLN A 223 -38.01 18.06 -59.60
N ALA A 224 -39.16 18.55 -60.07
CA ALA A 224 -39.21 19.47 -61.21
C ALA A 224 -38.54 20.81 -60.89
N VAL A 225 -38.69 21.34 -59.67
CA VAL A 225 -37.99 22.56 -59.22
C VAL A 225 -36.49 22.33 -59.12
N ILE A 226 -36.06 21.21 -58.53
CA ILE A 226 -34.64 20.83 -58.42
C ILE A 226 -34.04 20.63 -59.80
N ALA A 227 -34.74 19.96 -60.72
CA ALA A 227 -34.28 19.77 -62.09
C ALA A 227 -34.13 21.10 -62.85
N ARG A 228 -35.06 22.04 -62.67
CA ARG A 228 -34.94 23.39 -63.24
C ARG A 228 -33.77 24.18 -62.63
N ALA A 229 -33.58 24.09 -61.31
CA ALA A 229 -32.45 24.71 -60.63
C ALA A 229 -31.11 24.11 -61.08
N ALA A 230 -31.04 22.80 -61.27
CA ALA A 230 -29.87 22.09 -61.79
C ALA A 230 -29.57 22.48 -63.25
N GLN A 231 -30.59 22.61 -64.10
CA GLN A 231 -30.43 23.09 -65.47
C GLN A 231 -29.90 24.54 -65.52
N GLN A 232 -30.42 25.42 -64.66
CA GLN A 232 -29.94 26.80 -64.54
C GLN A 232 -28.49 26.84 -64.05
N ALA A 233 -28.15 26.06 -63.02
CA ALA A 233 -26.78 25.96 -62.51
C ALA A 233 -25.81 25.42 -63.58
N ALA A 234 -26.22 24.41 -64.35
CA ALA A 234 -25.41 23.87 -65.45
C ALA A 234 -25.16 24.91 -66.55
N ALA A 235 -26.18 25.68 -66.95
CA ALA A 235 -26.04 26.75 -67.93
C ALA A 235 -25.13 27.89 -67.42
N GLU A 236 -25.23 28.25 -66.13
CA GLU A 236 -24.34 29.22 -65.50
C GLU A 236 -22.88 28.72 -65.48
N LEU A 237 -22.64 27.45 -65.17
CA LEU A 237 -21.32 26.82 -65.20
C LEU A 237 -20.70 26.80 -66.60
N GLU A 238 -21.48 26.51 -67.64
CA GLU A 238 -21.01 26.56 -69.02
C GLU A 238 -20.63 27.99 -69.44
N SER A 239 -21.45 28.98 -69.07
CA SER A 239 -21.13 30.39 -69.31
C SER A 239 -19.86 30.83 -68.56
N ALA A 240 -19.63 30.29 -67.36
CA ALA A 240 -18.43 30.54 -66.55
C ALA A 240 -17.17 30.01 -67.25
N ARG A 241 -17.23 28.77 -67.73
CA ARG A 241 -16.12 28.12 -68.45
C ARG A 241 -15.81 28.84 -69.76
N ALA A 242 -16.83 29.34 -70.46
CA ALA A 242 -16.64 30.15 -71.67
C ALA A 242 -15.93 31.49 -71.35
N ALA A 243 -16.36 32.19 -70.29
CA ALA A 243 -15.74 33.45 -69.87
C ALA A 243 -14.28 33.25 -69.39
N SER A 244 -13.96 32.15 -68.71
CA SER A 244 -12.59 31.87 -68.29
C SER A 244 -11.67 31.58 -69.48
N ARG A 245 -12.15 30.87 -70.52
CA ARG A 245 -11.39 30.63 -71.75
C ARG A 245 -11.09 31.96 -72.47
N GLN A 246 -12.10 32.82 -72.62
CA GLN A 246 -11.93 34.14 -73.22
C GLN A 246 -10.95 35.03 -72.43
N TYR A 247 -10.94 34.91 -71.10
CA TYR A 247 -9.98 35.64 -70.26
C TYR A 247 -8.53 35.16 -70.49
N GLU A 248 -8.30 33.86 -70.54
CA GLU A 248 -6.95 33.31 -70.80
C GLU A 248 -6.46 33.62 -72.22
N GLU A 249 -7.35 33.58 -73.22
CA GLU A 249 -7.05 34.01 -74.59
C GLU A 249 -6.64 35.49 -74.64
N ALA A 250 -7.41 36.38 -74.00
CA ALA A 250 -7.09 37.80 -73.93
C ALA A 250 -5.75 38.07 -73.21
N LYS A 251 -5.44 37.28 -72.17
CA LYS A 251 -4.17 37.36 -71.44
C LYS A 251 -2.98 36.92 -72.30
N ALA A 252 -3.13 35.85 -73.08
CA ALA A 252 -2.12 35.40 -74.02
C ALA A 252 -1.85 36.45 -75.11
N GLU A 253 -2.91 37.10 -75.62
CA GLU A 253 -2.78 38.17 -76.62
C GLU A 253 -2.10 39.42 -76.05
N MET A 254 -2.43 39.84 -74.82
CA MET A 254 -1.73 40.92 -74.13
C MET A 254 -0.23 40.64 -73.97
N ALA A 255 0.14 39.41 -73.57
CA ALA A 255 1.54 39.02 -73.43
C ALA A 255 2.29 39.02 -74.77
N ALA A 256 1.62 38.65 -75.87
CA ALA A 256 2.19 38.74 -77.21
C ALA A 256 2.41 40.20 -77.64
N LEU A 257 1.44 41.09 -77.35
CA LEU A 257 1.57 42.52 -77.62
C LEU A 257 2.69 43.16 -76.79
N GLU A 258 2.84 42.80 -75.51
CA GLU A 258 3.93 43.29 -74.67
C GLU A 258 5.32 42.90 -75.18
N ARG A 259 5.48 41.66 -75.66
CA ARG A 259 6.72 41.24 -76.32
C ARG A 259 6.99 42.07 -77.58
N SER A 260 5.96 42.28 -78.42
CA SER A 260 6.11 43.11 -79.62
C SER A 260 6.50 44.57 -79.30
N VAL A 261 5.98 45.13 -78.20
CA VAL A 261 6.35 46.46 -77.73
C VAL A 261 7.79 46.49 -77.23
N ALA A 262 8.22 45.47 -76.49
CA ALA A 262 9.60 45.38 -76.00
C ALA A 262 10.62 45.27 -77.16
N ASP A 263 10.30 44.48 -78.19
CA ASP A 263 11.13 44.34 -79.39
C ASP A 263 11.21 45.68 -80.15
N LEU A 264 10.07 46.38 -80.33
CA LEU A 264 10.03 47.70 -80.94
C LEU A 264 10.77 48.75 -80.11
N ASP A 265 10.70 48.70 -78.78
CA ASP A 265 11.42 49.61 -77.89
C ASP A 265 12.94 49.42 -77.97
N ALA A 266 13.42 48.18 -78.11
CA ALA A 266 14.84 47.90 -78.34
C ALA A 266 15.32 48.49 -79.68
N ILE A 267 14.54 48.34 -80.76
CA ILE A 267 14.83 48.91 -82.08
C ILE A 267 14.83 50.45 -82.01
N ILE A 268 13.80 51.04 -81.40
CA ILE A 268 13.66 52.50 -81.28
C ILE A 268 14.84 53.07 -80.49
N LYS A 269 15.19 52.46 -79.35
CA LYS A 269 16.31 52.91 -78.52
C LYS A 269 17.64 52.81 -79.26
N SER A 270 17.91 51.69 -79.93
CA SER A 270 19.13 51.53 -80.76
C SER A 270 19.25 52.64 -81.81
N LYS A 271 18.16 52.97 -82.51
CA LYS A 271 18.15 54.05 -83.50
C LYS A 271 18.22 55.45 -82.88
N GLN A 272 17.68 55.66 -81.69
CA GLN A 272 17.84 56.90 -80.94
C GLN A 272 19.29 57.10 -80.48
N ASP A 273 19.96 56.04 -80.02
CA ASP A 273 21.37 56.06 -79.65
C ASP A 273 22.27 56.34 -80.88
N GLU A 274 21.95 55.74 -82.05
CA GLU A 274 22.61 56.08 -83.33
C GLU A 274 22.43 57.56 -83.69
N ILE A 275 21.22 58.13 -83.53
CA ILE A 275 20.97 59.56 -83.75
C ILE A 275 21.77 60.42 -82.76
N ALA A 276 21.83 60.02 -81.49
CA ALA A 276 22.58 60.76 -80.47
C ALA A 276 24.09 60.75 -80.77
N ALA A 277 24.64 59.61 -81.20
CA ALA A 277 26.03 59.50 -81.64
C ALA A 277 26.31 60.36 -82.88
N LEU A 278 25.43 60.34 -83.89
CA LEU A 278 25.56 61.19 -85.08
C LEU A 278 25.42 62.68 -84.76
N ALA A 279 24.55 63.05 -83.82
CA ALA A 279 24.41 64.43 -83.37
C ALA A 279 25.63 64.91 -82.58
N ALA A 280 26.22 64.05 -81.74
CA ALA A 280 27.48 64.33 -81.05
C ALA A 280 28.64 64.49 -82.05
N ALA A 281 28.74 63.59 -83.04
CA ALA A 281 29.72 63.70 -84.12
C ALA A 281 29.54 64.97 -84.95
N ALA A 282 28.30 65.35 -85.28
CA ALA A 282 28.02 66.60 -85.99
C ALA A 282 28.49 67.82 -85.18
N ARG A 283 28.20 67.86 -83.87
CA ARG A 283 28.67 68.94 -82.98
C ARG A 283 30.19 69.00 -82.86
N GLN A 284 30.84 67.84 -82.76
CA GLN A 284 32.30 67.76 -82.67
C GLN A 284 32.96 68.24 -83.96
N GLU A 285 32.46 67.82 -85.13
CA GLU A 285 32.96 68.27 -86.43
C GLU A 285 32.66 69.76 -86.67
N GLU A 286 31.53 70.29 -86.19
CA GLU A 286 31.25 71.74 -86.20
C GLU A 286 32.24 72.52 -85.32
N GLN A 287 32.55 72.03 -84.13
CA GLN A 287 33.56 72.64 -83.26
C GLN A 287 34.95 72.64 -83.93
N LEU A 288 35.36 71.52 -84.50
CA LEU A 288 36.62 71.43 -85.26
C LEU A 288 36.63 72.34 -86.50
N ALA A 289 35.47 72.55 -87.15
CA ALA A 289 35.35 73.51 -88.23
C ALA A 289 35.53 74.95 -87.75
N VAL A 290 34.95 75.31 -86.60
CA VAL A 290 35.12 76.62 -85.96
C VAL A 290 36.58 76.82 -85.56
N ASP A 291 37.24 75.84 -84.96
CA ASP A 291 38.66 75.91 -84.59
C ASP A 291 39.55 76.08 -85.84
N ALA A 292 39.25 75.34 -86.91
CA ALA A 292 39.96 75.44 -88.19
C ALA A 292 39.72 76.77 -88.93
N GLU A 293 38.59 77.44 -88.69
CA GLU A 293 38.26 78.76 -89.24
C GLU A 293 39.12 79.87 -88.61
N HIS A 294 39.41 79.77 -87.31
CA HIS A 294 40.24 80.74 -86.60
C HIS A 294 41.75 80.61 -86.94
N GLY A 295 42.22 79.39 -87.26
CA GLY A 295 43.61 79.09 -87.61
C GLY A 295 44.59 79.22 -86.42
N LEU A 296 45.85 78.76 -86.58
CA LEU A 296 46.86 78.77 -85.49
C LEU A 296 47.16 80.16 -84.92
N ASP A 297 46.95 81.23 -85.72
CA ASP A 297 47.27 82.61 -85.36
C ASP A 297 46.03 83.48 -85.02
N ASN A 298 44.82 82.91 -84.93
CA ASN A 298 43.55 83.62 -84.69
C ASN A 298 43.26 84.79 -85.68
N LYS A 299 43.78 84.71 -86.91
CA LYS A 299 43.69 85.76 -87.94
C LYS A 299 42.91 85.37 -89.19
N GLY A 300 42.32 84.17 -89.23
CA GLY A 300 41.59 83.68 -90.41
C GLY A 300 40.27 84.41 -90.62
N ALA A 301 40.11 85.14 -91.73
CA ALA A 301 38.84 85.77 -92.15
C ALA A 301 38.05 84.93 -93.17
N ALA A 302 38.51 83.73 -93.52
CA ALA A 302 37.82 82.84 -94.45
C ALA A 302 38.11 81.35 -94.16
N CYS A 303 37.06 80.52 -94.23
CA CYS A 303 37.10 79.08 -94.02
C CYS A 303 37.93 78.38 -95.13
N GLY A 304 39.11 77.87 -94.77
CA GLY A 304 39.97 77.09 -95.67
C GLY A 304 39.43 75.67 -95.96
N PRO A 305 40.13 74.88 -96.81
CA PRO A 305 39.67 73.55 -97.24
C PRO A 305 39.42 72.56 -96.09
N ASN A 306 40.21 72.63 -95.01
CA ASN A 306 39.99 71.79 -93.82
C ASN A 306 38.69 72.14 -93.09
N CYS A 307 38.40 73.44 -92.94
CA CYS A 307 37.15 73.92 -92.34
C CYS A 307 35.92 73.52 -93.19
N LEU A 308 36.02 73.60 -94.53
CA LEU A 308 34.96 73.13 -95.43
C LEU A 308 34.73 71.61 -95.31
N GLY A 309 35.80 70.82 -95.21
CA GLY A 309 35.71 69.37 -95.01
C GLY A 309 35.02 68.99 -93.69
N HIS A 310 35.33 69.67 -92.59
CA HIS A 310 34.65 69.46 -91.31
C HIS A 310 33.17 69.87 -91.35
N ARG A 311 32.83 71.00 -92.00
CA ARG A 311 31.42 71.42 -92.21
C ARG A 311 30.63 70.42 -93.07
N GLU A 312 31.25 69.84 -94.09
CA GLU A 312 30.61 68.82 -94.93
C GLU A 312 30.32 67.53 -94.15
N LYS A 313 31.28 67.06 -93.34
CA LYS A 313 31.09 65.91 -92.44
C LYS A 313 29.97 66.14 -91.43
N ALA A 314 29.87 67.34 -90.84
CA ALA A 314 28.77 67.69 -89.93
C ALA A 314 27.40 67.69 -90.64
N ARG A 315 27.33 68.22 -91.86
CA ARG A 315 26.11 68.19 -92.69
C ARG A 315 25.71 66.77 -93.05
N ASP A 316 26.67 65.91 -93.39
CA ASP A 316 26.41 64.50 -93.71
C ASP A 316 25.95 63.71 -92.48
N ALA A 317 26.56 63.93 -91.31
CA ALA A 317 26.09 63.37 -90.05
C ALA A 317 24.65 63.80 -89.72
N THR A 318 24.32 65.08 -89.96
CA THR A 318 22.96 65.62 -89.78
C THR A 318 21.96 65.02 -90.76
N ARG A 319 22.34 64.85 -92.04
CA ARG A 319 21.51 64.19 -93.06
C ARG A 319 21.21 62.73 -92.69
N ARG A 320 22.23 61.98 -92.23
CA ARG A 320 22.06 60.60 -91.76
C ARG A 320 21.15 60.53 -90.55
N ALA A 321 21.32 61.42 -89.57
CA ALA A 321 20.45 61.50 -88.40
C ALA A 321 18.98 61.78 -88.80
N ASN A 322 18.75 62.68 -89.76
CA ASN A 322 17.39 62.96 -90.25
C ASN A 322 16.78 61.78 -91.02
N THR A 323 17.59 61.03 -91.76
CA THR A 323 17.13 59.80 -92.45
C THR A 323 16.68 58.75 -91.44
N ILE A 324 17.46 58.55 -90.35
CA ILE A 324 17.09 57.61 -89.26
C ILE A 324 15.82 58.09 -88.52
N ARG A 325 15.64 59.41 -88.34
CA ARG A 325 14.40 59.95 -87.76
C ARG A 325 13.17 59.65 -88.63
N GLN A 326 13.30 59.71 -89.95
CA GLN A 326 12.20 59.39 -90.86
C GLN A 326 11.86 57.89 -90.81
N THR A 327 12.86 57.00 -90.71
CA THR A 327 12.62 55.56 -90.60
C THR A 327 12.05 55.13 -89.25
N LEU A 328 12.32 55.90 -88.17
CA LEU A 328 11.74 55.69 -86.84
C LEU A 328 10.22 55.93 -86.77
N ALA A 329 9.61 56.64 -87.73
CA ALA A 329 8.18 56.92 -87.73
C ALA A 329 7.32 55.65 -87.84
N GLY A 330 7.79 54.61 -88.54
CA GLY A 330 7.10 53.32 -88.66
C GLY A 330 7.03 52.57 -87.33
N PRO A 331 8.19 52.18 -86.74
CA PRO A 331 8.24 51.46 -85.46
C PRO A 331 7.55 52.19 -84.31
N THR A 332 7.62 53.53 -84.29
CA THR A 332 6.94 54.34 -83.25
C THR A 332 5.42 54.30 -83.37
N ASN A 333 4.87 54.33 -84.59
CA ASN A 333 3.44 54.18 -84.83
C ASN A 333 2.94 52.76 -84.55
N GLU A 334 3.71 51.73 -84.93
CA GLU A 334 3.41 50.33 -84.62
C GLU A 334 3.36 50.10 -83.12
N ARG A 335 4.35 50.62 -82.38
CA ARG A 335 4.38 50.59 -80.92
C ARG A 335 3.15 51.28 -80.31
N ALA A 336 2.80 52.47 -80.78
CA ALA A 336 1.63 53.19 -80.28
C ALA A 336 0.32 52.41 -80.55
N SER A 337 0.22 51.72 -81.69
CA SER A 337 -0.93 50.89 -82.03
C SER A 337 -1.01 49.61 -81.18
N ALA A 338 0.12 48.98 -80.88
CA ALA A 338 0.22 47.80 -80.03
C ALA A 338 -0.15 48.13 -78.57
N LEU A 339 0.31 49.28 -78.07
CA LEU A 339 -0.08 49.79 -76.74
C LEU A 339 -1.58 50.07 -76.66
N LYS A 340 -2.16 50.73 -77.66
CA LYS A 340 -3.62 50.97 -77.71
C LYS A 340 -4.43 49.67 -77.70
N LYS A 341 -4.00 48.66 -78.47
CA LYS A 341 -4.65 47.34 -78.49
C LYS A 341 -4.52 46.63 -77.15
N ARG A 342 -3.33 46.65 -76.54
CA ARG A 342 -3.09 46.08 -75.20
C ARG A 342 -4.01 46.74 -74.17
N ASP A 343 -4.11 48.06 -74.15
CA ASP A 343 -4.90 48.78 -73.15
C ASP A 343 -6.41 48.53 -73.35
N ALA A 344 -6.88 48.40 -74.59
CA ALA A 344 -8.25 48.00 -74.90
C ALA A 344 -8.56 46.56 -74.44
N LEU A 345 -7.65 45.62 -74.68
CA LEU A 345 -7.78 44.23 -74.19
C LEU A 345 -7.70 44.16 -72.66
N ALA A 346 -6.84 44.96 -72.03
CA ALA A 346 -6.75 45.04 -70.58
C ALA A 346 -8.07 45.49 -69.96
N ALA A 347 -8.73 46.51 -70.54
CA ALA A 347 -10.05 46.96 -70.08
C ALA A 347 -11.13 45.86 -70.23
N GLN A 348 -11.14 45.12 -71.35
CA GLN A 348 -12.07 44.01 -71.56
C GLN A 348 -11.79 42.83 -70.61
N SER A 349 -10.52 42.55 -70.31
CA SER A 349 -10.11 41.46 -69.42
C SER A 349 -10.61 41.63 -67.99
N ILE A 350 -10.80 42.87 -67.51
CA ILE A 350 -11.37 43.16 -66.18
C ILE A 350 -12.83 42.70 -66.12
N ALA A 351 -13.63 43.01 -67.15
CA ALA A 351 -15.02 42.60 -67.22
C ALA A 351 -15.18 41.07 -67.35
N LEU A 352 -14.31 40.42 -68.14
CA LEU A 352 -14.27 38.96 -68.27
C LEU A 352 -13.85 38.29 -66.96
N ARG A 353 -12.87 38.86 -66.25
CA ARG A 353 -12.43 38.37 -64.95
C ARG A 353 -13.51 38.46 -63.89
N GLN A 354 -14.20 39.60 -63.79
CA GLN A 354 -15.33 39.76 -62.87
C GLN A 354 -16.43 38.73 -63.18
N LYS A 355 -16.79 38.54 -64.45
CA LYS A 355 -17.76 37.50 -64.85
C LYS A 355 -17.30 36.09 -64.45
N ALA A 356 -16.03 35.75 -64.66
CA ALA A 356 -15.46 34.45 -64.28
C ALA A 356 -15.45 34.24 -62.76
N GLU A 357 -15.11 35.27 -61.98
CA GLU A 357 -15.08 35.22 -60.50
C GLU A 357 -16.49 35.11 -59.91
N PHE A 358 -17.46 35.88 -60.40
CA PHE A 358 -18.87 35.77 -59.99
C PHE A 358 -19.46 34.39 -60.28
N ALA A 359 -19.15 33.84 -61.47
CA ALA A 359 -19.66 32.54 -61.86
C ALA A 359 -18.94 31.38 -61.14
N ALA A 360 -17.65 31.51 -60.83
CA ALA A 360 -16.93 30.56 -59.97
C ALA A 360 -17.44 30.58 -58.51
N ALA A 361 -17.89 31.73 -58.02
CA ALA A 361 -18.55 31.82 -56.71
C ALA A 361 -19.94 31.17 -56.72
N ALA A 362 -20.70 31.30 -57.81
CA ALA A 362 -21.97 30.60 -58.00
C ALA A 362 -21.78 29.07 -58.11
N ALA A 363 -20.74 28.62 -58.80
CA ALA A 363 -20.35 27.21 -58.94
C ALA A 363 -20.01 26.50 -57.61
N ARG A 364 -19.62 27.27 -56.58
CA ARG A 364 -19.31 26.74 -55.24
C ARG A 364 -20.55 26.60 -54.35
N ARG A 365 -21.73 27.04 -54.83
CA ARG A 365 -22.97 26.79 -54.09
C ARG A 365 -23.24 25.28 -54.12
N PRO A 366 -23.54 24.66 -52.97
CA PRO A 366 -23.84 23.25 -52.92
C PRO A 366 -25.05 22.98 -53.82
N GLU A 367 -24.91 22.03 -54.74
CA GLU A 367 -26.05 21.57 -55.54
C GLU A 367 -27.16 21.07 -54.62
N PRO A 368 -28.44 21.36 -54.92
CA PRO A 368 -29.55 20.80 -54.18
C PRO A 368 -29.51 19.28 -54.32
N LYS A 369 -29.11 18.59 -53.25
CA LYS A 369 -29.13 17.13 -53.20
C LYS A 369 -30.57 16.67 -53.42
N ALA A 370 -30.80 15.87 -54.45
CA ALA A 370 -32.06 15.17 -54.61
C ALA A 370 -32.22 14.22 -53.42
N GLU A 371 -33.07 14.58 -52.47
CA GLU A 371 -33.48 13.65 -51.42
C GLU A 371 -34.19 12.46 -52.08
N ALA A 372 -33.81 11.24 -51.67
CA ALA A 372 -34.42 10.01 -52.16
C ALA A 372 -35.94 10.06 -51.98
N ALA A 373 -36.69 9.47 -52.92
CA ALA A 373 -38.14 9.41 -52.83
C ALA A 373 -38.56 8.89 -51.45
N VAL A 374 -39.38 9.67 -50.73
CA VAL A 374 -39.79 9.34 -49.36
C VAL A 374 -40.70 8.11 -49.42
N ASP A 375 -40.20 6.99 -48.91
CA ASP A 375 -41.04 5.82 -48.62
C ASP A 375 -41.88 6.13 -47.39
N LEU A 376 -43.17 6.42 -47.61
CA LEU A 376 -44.12 6.77 -46.56
C LEU A 376 -44.26 5.67 -45.51
N ASP A 377 -44.24 4.40 -45.91
CA ASP A 377 -44.47 3.29 -44.98
C ASP A 377 -43.22 3.03 -44.11
N ALA A 378 -42.02 3.25 -44.64
CA ALA A 378 -40.79 3.27 -43.84
C ALA A 378 -40.75 4.49 -42.89
N THR A 379 -41.04 5.68 -43.43
CA THR A 379 -41.00 6.94 -42.67
C THR A 379 -42.01 6.93 -41.52
N LEU A 380 -43.20 6.37 -41.73
CA LEU A 380 -44.20 6.20 -40.67
C LEU A 380 -43.78 5.21 -39.60
N ARG A 381 -43.13 4.10 -39.96
CA ARG A 381 -42.59 3.14 -38.99
C ARG A 381 -41.50 3.79 -38.14
N ASP A 382 -40.58 4.50 -38.77
CA ASP A 382 -39.48 5.17 -38.08
C ASP A 382 -39.98 6.32 -37.19
N LEU A 383 -40.94 7.11 -37.67
CA LEU A 383 -41.57 8.16 -36.85
C LEU A 383 -42.36 7.56 -35.68
N THR A 384 -43.08 6.45 -35.89
CA THR A 384 -43.77 5.71 -34.81
C THR A 384 -42.77 5.26 -33.75
N ALA A 385 -41.65 4.65 -34.18
CA ALA A 385 -40.60 4.17 -33.29
C ALA A 385 -39.94 5.33 -32.51
N LEU A 386 -39.64 6.46 -33.17
CA LEU A 386 -39.08 7.64 -32.51
C LEU A 386 -40.08 8.29 -31.55
N ARG A 387 -41.37 8.31 -31.87
CA ARG A 387 -42.44 8.75 -30.96
C ARG A 387 -42.52 7.86 -29.72
N ASP A 388 -42.41 6.55 -29.87
CA ASP A 388 -42.39 5.62 -28.73
C ASP A 388 -41.10 5.75 -27.92
N GLN A 389 -39.95 6.00 -28.57
CA GLN A 389 -38.69 6.35 -27.89
C GLN A 389 -38.81 7.66 -27.12
N LEU A 390 -39.46 8.70 -27.67
CA LEU A 390 -39.68 9.98 -26.98
C LEU A 390 -40.55 9.84 -25.71
N ARG A 391 -41.42 8.83 -25.65
CA ARG A 391 -42.22 8.51 -24.45
C ARG A 391 -41.42 7.79 -23.37
N VAL A 392 -40.31 7.15 -23.73
CA VAL A 392 -39.41 6.48 -22.77
C VAL A 392 -38.30 7.45 -22.36
N GLU A 393 -37.68 8.11 -23.33
CA GLU A 393 -36.52 8.97 -23.17
C GLU A 393 -36.72 10.31 -23.92
N PRO A 394 -37.41 11.29 -23.29
CA PRO A 394 -37.69 12.57 -23.94
C PRO A 394 -36.40 13.40 -24.04
N THR A 395 -35.79 13.49 -25.23
CA THR A 395 -34.56 14.27 -25.45
C THR A 395 -34.65 15.11 -26.72
N TRP A 396 -33.90 16.22 -26.75
CA TRP A 396 -33.86 17.08 -27.95
C TRP A 396 -33.23 16.37 -29.14
N ALA A 397 -32.26 15.48 -28.91
CA ALA A 397 -31.68 14.65 -29.97
C ALA A 397 -32.76 13.84 -30.70
N LYS A 398 -33.65 13.17 -29.95
CA LYS A 398 -34.75 12.39 -30.51
C LYS A 398 -35.79 13.24 -31.24
N VAL A 399 -36.07 14.45 -30.75
CA VAL A 399 -36.92 15.41 -31.45
C VAL A 399 -36.31 15.84 -32.79
N ARG A 400 -34.99 16.11 -32.84
CA ARG A 400 -34.29 16.46 -34.07
C ARG A 400 -34.26 15.30 -35.07
N GLU A 401 -34.17 14.06 -34.59
CA GLU A 401 -34.31 12.85 -35.42
C GLU A 401 -35.73 12.68 -35.97
N ALA A 402 -36.77 13.02 -35.19
CA ALA A 402 -38.16 12.91 -35.60
C ALA A 402 -38.60 14.00 -36.59
N LYS A 403 -38.04 15.21 -36.50
CA LYS A 403 -38.39 16.35 -37.36
C LYS A 403 -38.35 16.04 -38.87
N PRO A 404 -37.25 15.54 -39.47
CA PRO A 404 -37.19 15.28 -40.90
C PRO A 404 -38.18 14.20 -41.37
N LEU A 405 -38.68 13.35 -40.48
CA LEU A 405 -39.69 12.34 -40.79
C LEU A 405 -41.11 12.90 -40.67
N CYS A 406 -41.34 13.82 -39.72
CA CYS A 406 -42.64 14.43 -39.47
C CYS A 406 -42.99 15.55 -40.47
N GLU A 407 -42.02 16.38 -40.85
CA GLU A 407 -42.25 17.58 -41.68
C GLU A 407 -42.85 17.26 -43.07
N PRO A 408 -42.37 16.23 -43.80
CA PRO A 408 -42.94 15.85 -45.10
C PRO A 408 -44.40 15.36 -44.97
N ILE A 409 -44.71 14.63 -43.91
CA ILE A 409 -46.06 14.11 -43.65
C ILE A 409 -47.01 15.27 -43.30
N LEU A 410 -46.57 16.18 -42.44
CA LEU A 410 -47.35 17.36 -42.03
C LEU A 410 -47.63 18.31 -43.20
N THR A 411 -46.62 18.57 -44.03
CA THR A 411 -46.77 19.42 -45.23
C THR A 411 -47.72 18.80 -46.26
N ALA A 412 -47.61 17.49 -46.51
CA ALA A 412 -48.54 16.80 -47.41
C ALA A 412 -49.97 16.74 -46.86
N ALA A 413 -50.14 16.52 -45.55
CA ALA A 413 -51.45 16.54 -44.89
C ALA A 413 -52.11 17.93 -44.97
N ARG A 414 -51.32 19.01 -44.84
CA ARG A 414 -51.77 20.40 -45.06
C ARG A 414 -52.21 20.64 -46.49
N GLN A 415 -51.41 20.25 -47.48
CA GLN A 415 -51.70 20.47 -48.90
C GLN A 415 -52.92 19.70 -49.40
N SER A 416 -53.16 18.51 -48.85
CA SER A 416 -54.31 17.67 -49.18
C SER A 416 -55.57 17.99 -48.37
N ASN A 417 -55.52 18.98 -47.46
CA ASN A 417 -56.57 19.24 -46.46
C ASN A 417 -56.98 17.98 -45.66
N ALA A 418 -56.06 17.02 -45.51
CA ALA A 418 -56.27 15.77 -44.78
C ALA A 418 -55.80 15.86 -43.32
N LEU A 419 -55.59 17.08 -42.78
CA LEU A 419 -55.24 17.28 -41.38
C LEU A 419 -56.39 16.81 -40.47
N PRO A 420 -56.13 15.96 -39.46
CA PRO A 420 -57.15 15.58 -38.50
C PRO A 420 -57.50 16.75 -37.59
N ALA A 421 -58.72 16.74 -37.03
CA ALA A 421 -59.15 17.74 -36.06
C ALA A 421 -58.28 17.77 -34.77
N SER A 422 -57.54 16.70 -34.49
CA SER A 422 -56.60 16.58 -33.37
C SER A 422 -55.27 17.31 -33.58
N VAL A 423 -54.94 17.73 -34.81
CA VAL A 423 -53.70 18.44 -35.12
C VAL A 423 -54.00 19.94 -35.33
N PRO A 424 -53.50 20.83 -34.46
CA PRO A 424 -53.64 22.27 -34.64
C PRO A 424 -53.03 22.74 -35.97
N ARG A 425 -53.62 23.78 -36.60
CA ARG A 425 -53.11 24.29 -37.89
C ARG A 425 -51.70 24.85 -37.79
N ASP A 426 -51.35 25.39 -36.63
CA ASP A 426 -50.06 25.95 -36.24
C ASP A 426 -49.08 24.92 -35.64
N PHE A 427 -49.45 23.63 -35.63
CA PHE A 427 -48.57 22.57 -35.14
C PHE A 427 -47.21 22.54 -35.87
N SER A 428 -46.15 22.29 -35.11
CA SER A 428 -44.77 22.16 -35.58
C SER A 428 -44.23 20.81 -35.13
N CYS A 429 -43.46 20.16 -35.99
CA CYS A 429 -42.81 18.89 -35.65
C CYS A 429 -41.75 19.04 -34.55
N GLU A 430 -41.32 20.27 -34.24
CA GLU A 430 -40.58 20.62 -33.02
C GLU A 430 -41.52 21.18 -31.93
N PRO A 431 -41.35 20.75 -30.66
CA PRO A 431 -42.08 21.30 -29.53
C PRO A 431 -41.70 22.77 -29.30
N GLN A 432 -42.68 23.56 -28.88
CA GLN A 432 -42.52 24.99 -28.60
C GLN A 432 -42.91 25.31 -27.14
N GLY A 433 -42.51 26.49 -26.66
CA GLY A 433 -42.82 26.96 -25.30
C GLY A 433 -42.30 26.03 -24.21
N ALA A 434 -43.12 25.78 -23.19
CA ALA A 434 -42.74 25.02 -22.00
C ALA A 434 -42.19 23.60 -22.30
N ALA A 435 -42.71 22.91 -23.32
CA ALA A 435 -42.21 21.59 -23.71
C ALA A 435 -40.77 21.65 -24.25
N ARG A 436 -40.42 22.74 -24.93
CA ARG A 436 -39.05 23.02 -25.39
C ARG A 436 -38.10 23.29 -24.23
N ASP A 437 -38.55 24.09 -23.26
CA ASP A 437 -37.76 24.45 -22.09
C ASP A 437 -37.47 23.23 -21.21
N LEU A 438 -38.44 22.33 -21.05
CA LEU A 438 -38.28 21.05 -20.34
C LEU A 438 -37.24 20.14 -21.01
N LEU A 439 -37.29 20.02 -22.34
CA LEU A 439 -36.32 19.23 -23.09
C LEU A 439 -34.91 19.85 -23.06
N SER A 440 -34.79 21.18 -23.10
CA SER A 440 -33.47 21.84 -23.02
C SER A 440 -32.84 21.70 -21.64
N ALA A 441 -33.63 21.88 -20.58
CA ALA A 441 -33.17 21.65 -19.22
C ALA A 441 -32.72 20.20 -19.02
N ARG A 442 -33.36 19.24 -19.70
CA ARG A 442 -32.95 17.84 -19.69
C ARG A 442 -31.63 17.60 -20.43
N ASP A 443 -31.43 18.18 -21.60
CA ASP A 443 -30.15 18.08 -22.32
C ASP A 443 -28.98 18.64 -21.50
N GLU A 444 -29.20 19.72 -20.74
CA GLU A 444 -28.22 20.26 -19.80
C GLU A 444 -27.87 19.25 -18.69
N ILE A 445 -28.86 18.55 -18.14
CA ILE A 445 -28.65 17.48 -17.16
C ILE A 445 -27.90 16.29 -17.77
N ILE A 446 -28.19 15.92 -19.02
CA ILE A 446 -27.46 14.85 -19.74
C ILE A 446 -25.99 15.23 -19.92
N ALA A 447 -25.72 16.46 -20.35
CA ALA A 447 -24.36 16.96 -20.48
C ALA A 447 -23.64 17.01 -19.11
N ALA A 448 -24.32 17.47 -18.06
CA ALA A 448 -23.79 17.49 -16.70
C ALA A 448 -23.49 16.07 -16.17
N ARG A 449 -24.35 15.10 -16.46
CA ARG A 449 -24.15 13.68 -16.13
C ARG A 449 -22.93 13.11 -16.85
N ALA A 450 -22.79 13.35 -18.16
CA ALA A 450 -21.63 12.89 -18.91
C ALA A 450 -20.32 13.49 -18.35
N ALA A 451 -20.32 14.78 -18.01
CA ALA A 451 -19.18 15.44 -17.38
C ALA A 451 -18.85 14.85 -15.99
N PHE A 452 -19.88 14.50 -15.22
CA PHE A 452 -19.71 13.82 -13.94
C PHE A 452 -19.16 12.41 -14.09
N ASP A 453 -19.71 11.59 -14.99
CA ASP A 453 -19.22 10.23 -15.22
C ASP A 453 -17.76 10.25 -15.73
N GLN A 454 -17.38 11.26 -16.51
CA GLN A 454 -15.99 11.45 -16.94
C GLN A 454 -15.04 11.83 -15.79
N LYS A 455 -15.48 12.70 -14.88
CA LYS A 455 -14.63 13.21 -13.78
C LYS A 455 -14.65 12.32 -12.54
N CYS A 456 -15.81 11.81 -12.17
CA CYS A 456 -16.11 11.10 -10.93
C CYS A 456 -16.33 9.60 -11.11
N GLY A 457 -16.27 9.09 -12.35
CA GLY A 457 -16.38 7.65 -12.62
C GLY A 457 -15.19 6.86 -12.04
N LEU A 458 -15.49 5.69 -11.47
CA LEU A 458 -14.50 4.79 -10.87
C LEU A 458 -13.57 4.12 -11.89
N GLU A 459 -13.93 4.16 -13.17
CA GLU A 459 -13.10 3.67 -14.28
C GLU A 459 -12.45 4.80 -15.09
N THR A 460 -12.75 6.05 -14.74
CA THR A 460 -12.34 7.26 -15.46
C THR A 460 -11.53 8.19 -14.53
N GLY A 461 -11.78 9.50 -14.53
CA GLY A 461 -10.90 10.52 -13.95
C GLY A 461 -10.60 10.34 -12.45
N LEU A 462 -11.60 9.94 -11.65
CA LEU A 462 -11.42 9.79 -10.20
C LEU A 462 -10.41 8.69 -9.87
N ARG A 463 -10.37 7.62 -10.68
CA ARG A 463 -9.42 6.53 -10.50
C ARG A 463 -7.99 7.00 -10.66
N ASP A 464 -7.72 7.83 -11.66
CA ASP A 464 -6.38 8.35 -11.95
C ASP A 464 -5.90 9.30 -10.84
N GLU A 465 -6.78 10.17 -10.35
CA GLU A 465 -6.46 11.08 -9.24
C GLU A 465 -6.19 10.31 -7.93
N ILE A 466 -7.00 9.29 -7.63
CA ILE A 466 -6.76 8.45 -6.46
C ILE A 466 -5.51 7.57 -6.65
N ASN A 467 -5.26 7.03 -7.84
CA ASN A 467 -4.03 6.31 -8.14
C ASN A 467 -2.80 7.20 -7.94
N ALA A 468 -2.87 8.49 -8.28
CA ALA A 468 -1.81 9.45 -8.01
C ALA A 468 -1.61 9.72 -6.51
N ILE A 469 -2.68 9.65 -5.71
CA ILE A 469 -2.58 9.68 -4.24
C ILE A 469 -1.91 8.39 -3.73
N VAL A 470 -2.35 7.22 -4.20
CA VAL A 470 -1.77 5.92 -3.84
C VAL A 470 -0.29 5.84 -4.22
N ALA A 471 0.10 6.36 -5.39
CA ALA A 471 1.49 6.44 -5.81
C ALA A 471 2.33 7.33 -4.87
N ARG A 472 1.78 8.45 -4.39
CA ARG A 472 2.44 9.30 -3.38
C ARG A 472 2.59 8.57 -2.04
N ILE A 473 1.57 7.84 -1.59
CA ILE A 473 1.64 6.99 -0.39
C ILE A 473 2.71 5.89 -0.56
N ARG A 474 2.78 5.28 -1.75
CA ARG A 474 3.77 4.24 -2.06
C ARG A 474 5.20 4.78 -2.08
N ALA A 475 5.41 5.99 -2.61
CA ALA A 475 6.71 6.65 -2.65
C ALA A 475 7.19 7.12 -1.27
N ALA A 476 6.28 7.35 -0.32
CA ALA A 476 6.62 7.76 1.02
C ALA A 476 7.33 6.64 1.82
N PRO A 477 8.32 7.00 2.67
CA PRO A 477 8.95 6.03 3.57
C PRO A 477 7.93 5.48 4.56
N ALA A 478 8.01 4.19 4.89
CA ALA A 478 7.02 3.51 5.75
C ALA A 478 6.92 4.08 7.18
N SER A 479 7.90 4.87 7.61
CA SER A 479 7.91 5.61 8.88
C SER A 479 7.05 6.88 8.84
N ASP A 480 6.68 7.40 7.68
CA ASP A 480 5.91 8.64 7.52
C ASP A 480 4.40 8.37 7.66
N ARG A 481 3.93 8.38 8.91
CA ARG A 481 2.50 8.23 9.24
C ARG A 481 1.65 9.41 8.74
N ALA A 482 2.25 10.59 8.59
CA ALA A 482 1.54 11.78 8.14
C ALA A 482 1.22 11.68 6.64
N ALA A 483 2.13 11.13 5.82
CA ALA A 483 1.88 10.89 4.40
C ALA A 483 0.65 9.99 4.14
N MET A 484 0.48 8.92 4.94
CA MET A 484 -0.69 8.03 4.84
C MET A 484 -2.00 8.74 5.23
N ALA A 485 -2.02 9.45 6.37
CA ALA A 485 -3.20 10.18 6.82
C ALA A 485 -3.59 11.32 5.87
N ASN A 486 -2.60 12.08 5.38
CA ASN A 486 -2.81 13.16 4.42
C ASN A 486 -3.30 12.63 3.07
N GLY A 487 -2.75 11.49 2.60
CA GLY A 487 -3.21 10.84 1.38
C GLY A 487 -4.67 10.40 1.47
N PHE A 488 -5.07 9.80 2.59
CA PHE A 488 -6.46 9.37 2.78
C PHE A 488 -7.43 10.55 2.91
N ASN A 489 -7.05 11.61 3.64
CA ASN A 489 -7.83 12.85 3.68
C ASN A 489 -7.96 13.50 2.30
N ALA A 490 -6.90 13.52 1.49
CA ALA A 490 -6.94 14.02 0.12
C ALA A 490 -7.91 13.19 -0.74
N ALA A 491 -7.89 11.87 -0.63
CA ALA A 491 -8.83 11.00 -1.35
C ALA A 491 -10.28 11.30 -0.95
N LYS A 492 -10.55 11.50 0.34
CA LYS A 492 -11.86 11.90 0.84
C LYS A 492 -12.31 13.25 0.30
N THR A 493 -11.43 14.24 0.20
CA THR A 493 -11.79 15.54 -0.40
C THR A 493 -12.21 15.41 -1.88
N LEU A 494 -11.59 14.50 -2.63
CA LEU A 494 -11.98 14.23 -4.02
C LEU A 494 -13.34 13.53 -4.10
N VAL A 495 -13.55 12.50 -3.27
CA VAL A 495 -14.83 11.77 -3.20
C VAL A 495 -15.97 12.70 -2.77
N ASP A 496 -15.75 13.54 -1.75
CA ASP A 496 -16.75 14.50 -1.27
C ASP A 496 -17.05 15.57 -2.33
N ALA A 497 -16.04 16.06 -3.05
CA ALA A 497 -16.24 16.98 -4.17
C ALA A 497 -17.10 16.36 -5.28
N CYS A 498 -16.87 15.08 -5.58
CA CYS A 498 -17.73 14.31 -6.48
C CYS A 498 -19.16 14.23 -5.95
N VAL A 499 -19.39 13.80 -4.72
CA VAL A 499 -20.74 13.77 -4.11
C VAL A 499 -21.45 15.13 -4.23
N VAL A 500 -20.76 16.23 -3.91
CA VAL A 500 -21.34 17.59 -4.00
C VAL A 500 -21.69 17.96 -5.45
N SER A 501 -20.83 17.64 -6.42
CA SER A 501 -21.12 17.88 -7.84
C SER A 501 -22.34 17.11 -8.35
N GLY A 502 -22.66 15.96 -7.76
CA GLY A 502 -23.85 15.19 -8.11
C GLY A 502 -25.17 15.90 -7.77
N LYS A 503 -25.14 16.95 -6.93
CA LYS A 503 -26.30 17.82 -6.66
C LYS A 503 -26.82 18.50 -7.93
N ALA A 504 -25.92 18.90 -8.83
CA ALA A 504 -26.28 19.54 -10.09
C ALA A 504 -26.99 18.60 -11.09
N ILE A 505 -26.98 17.29 -10.82
CA ILE A 505 -27.37 16.23 -11.75
C ILE A 505 -28.59 15.44 -11.23
N GLY A 506 -29.05 15.75 -10.02
CA GLY A 506 -30.29 15.22 -9.48
C GLY A 506 -30.21 14.61 -8.08
N LEU A 507 -29.05 14.59 -7.43
CA LEU A 507 -28.99 14.20 -6.01
C LEU A 507 -29.72 15.24 -5.15
N SER A 508 -30.59 14.75 -4.27
CA SER A 508 -31.23 15.57 -3.25
C SER A 508 -30.23 16.04 -2.18
N GLU A 509 -30.54 17.12 -1.46
CA GLU A 509 -29.68 17.59 -0.37
C GLU A 509 -29.52 16.55 0.74
N ASP A 510 -30.55 15.75 0.99
CA ASP A 510 -30.53 14.72 2.02
C ASP A 510 -29.65 13.52 1.61
N GLU A 511 -29.69 13.10 0.35
CA GLU A 511 -28.79 12.06 -0.19
C GLU A 511 -27.33 12.53 -0.17
N VAL A 512 -27.07 13.78 -0.56
CA VAL A 512 -25.71 14.37 -0.47
C VAL A 512 -25.23 14.35 0.99
N ARG A 513 -26.05 14.77 1.95
CA ARG A 513 -25.70 14.74 3.37
C ARG A 513 -25.46 13.32 3.88
N GLU A 514 -26.25 12.36 3.45
CA GLU A 514 -26.09 10.96 3.85
C GLU A 514 -24.79 10.36 3.30
N LEU A 515 -24.47 10.62 2.03
CA LEU A 515 -23.23 10.17 1.39
C LEU A 515 -22.00 10.80 2.03
N LEU A 516 -22.04 12.09 2.37
CA LEU A 516 -20.98 12.77 3.12
C LEU A 516 -20.83 12.22 4.54
N LYS A 517 -21.94 11.94 5.24
CA LYS A 517 -21.90 11.25 6.55
C LYS A 517 -21.27 9.87 6.43
N LYS A 518 -21.54 9.15 5.34
CA LYS A 518 -20.96 7.83 5.07
C LYS A 518 -19.47 7.93 4.81
N SER A 519 -19.02 8.92 4.04
CA SER A 519 -17.58 9.16 3.82
C SER A 519 -16.86 9.55 5.13
N ASP A 520 -17.48 10.37 5.98
CA ASP A 520 -16.99 10.70 7.32
C ASP A 520 -16.93 9.48 8.25
N ALA A 521 -17.97 8.65 8.25
CA ALA A 521 -18.01 7.43 9.05
C ALA A 521 -16.93 6.45 8.60
N TYR A 522 -16.71 6.33 7.29
CA TYR A 522 -15.65 5.49 6.72
C TYR A 522 -14.26 5.96 7.18
N LEU A 523 -14.01 7.28 7.12
CA LEU A 523 -12.76 7.85 7.65
C LEU A 523 -12.58 7.51 9.12
N ARG A 524 -13.60 7.70 9.95
CA ARG A 524 -13.51 7.41 11.40
C ARG A 524 -13.28 5.93 11.69
N ALA A 525 -13.88 5.03 10.91
CA ALA A 525 -13.71 3.59 11.06
C ALA A 525 -12.31 3.10 10.65
N HIS A 526 -11.68 3.78 9.69
CA HIS A 526 -10.41 3.38 9.08
C HIS A 526 -9.22 4.28 9.46
N SER A 527 -9.44 5.33 10.28
CA SER A 527 -8.37 6.18 10.78
C SER A 527 -7.49 5.43 11.77
N SER A 528 -6.22 5.84 11.85
CA SER A 528 -5.21 5.28 12.73
C SER A 528 -5.43 5.57 14.23
N GLU A 529 -6.54 6.22 14.58
CA GLU A 529 -6.89 6.64 15.96
C GLU A 529 -7.69 5.58 16.74
N ARG A 530 -7.99 4.43 16.14
CA ARG A 530 -8.66 3.32 16.83
C ARG A 530 -7.82 2.83 18.02
N ASN A 531 -8.46 2.51 19.15
CA ASN A 531 -7.80 2.03 20.37
C ASN A 531 -6.82 0.90 20.05
N LYS A 532 -5.51 1.16 20.20
CA LYS A 532 -4.44 0.23 19.82
C LYS A 532 -4.57 -1.14 20.49
N PHE A 533 -5.17 -1.16 21.68
CA PHE A 533 -5.48 -2.37 22.44
C PHE A 533 -6.52 -3.26 21.77
N GLU A 534 -7.64 -2.70 21.30
CA GLU A 534 -8.70 -3.48 20.64
C GLU A 534 -8.22 -4.05 19.31
N LEU A 535 -7.44 -3.25 18.58
CA LEU A 535 -6.87 -3.65 17.29
C LEU A 535 -5.82 -4.77 17.46
N ALA A 536 -5.02 -4.72 18.53
CA ALA A 536 -4.09 -5.80 18.89
C ALA A 536 -4.84 -7.06 19.36
N ARG A 537 -5.94 -6.90 20.10
CA ARG A 537 -6.80 -8.01 20.54
C ARG A 537 -7.47 -8.71 19.36
N GLU A 538 -8.11 -7.96 18.46
CA GLU A 538 -8.73 -8.52 17.24
C GLU A 538 -7.69 -9.22 16.37
N ALA A 539 -6.51 -8.62 16.19
CA ALA A 539 -5.42 -9.24 15.45
C ALA A 539 -4.92 -10.53 16.10
N PHE A 540 -4.81 -10.56 17.44
CA PHE A 540 -4.41 -11.76 18.18
C PHE A 540 -5.37 -12.95 17.95
N TRP A 541 -6.67 -12.68 17.83
CA TRP A 541 -7.69 -13.71 17.58
C TRP A 541 -7.95 -13.98 16.09
N SER A 542 -7.46 -13.12 15.19
CA SER A 542 -7.66 -13.23 13.74
C SER A 542 -6.89 -14.39 13.08
N PHE A 543 -5.84 -14.91 13.73
CA PHE A 543 -4.95 -15.95 13.22
C PHE A 543 -4.44 -15.72 11.78
N THR A 544 -4.27 -14.45 11.38
CA THR A 544 -3.60 -14.10 10.11
C THR A 544 -2.16 -14.63 10.09
N PRO A 545 -1.57 -14.94 8.91
CA PRO A 545 -0.21 -15.50 8.80
C PRO A 545 0.84 -14.69 9.58
N ASP A 546 0.78 -13.37 9.46
CA ASP A 546 1.63 -12.43 10.18
C ASP A 546 1.42 -12.48 11.70
N SER A 547 0.16 -12.60 12.15
CA SER A 547 -0.14 -12.74 13.59
C SER A 547 0.39 -14.06 14.15
N THR A 548 0.27 -15.16 13.41
CA THR A 548 0.75 -16.48 13.84
C THR A 548 2.27 -16.53 13.94
N MET A 549 2.99 -15.90 13.00
CA MET A 549 4.45 -15.76 13.07
C MET A 549 4.88 -14.90 14.26
N ALA A 550 4.23 -13.76 14.48
CA ALA A 550 4.53 -12.87 15.61
C ALA A 550 4.27 -13.57 16.97
N ILE A 551 3.17 -14.32 17.09
CA ILE A 551 2.86 -15.14 18.28
C ILE A 551 3.91 -16.23 18.47
N GLY A 552 4.30 -16.93 17.39
CA GLY A 552 5.30 -17.99 17.44
C GLY A 552 6.67 -17.51 17.93
N VAL A 553 7.12 -16.35 17.45
CA VAL A 553 8.38 -15.73 17.90
C VAL A 553 8.30 -15.29 19.37
N ALA A 554 7.19 -14.65 19.77
CA ALA A 554 6.98 -14.22 21.16
C ALA A 554 6.95 -15.42 22.14
N MET A 555 6.22 -16.49 21.79
CA MET A 555 6.16 -17.70 22.61
C MET A 555 7.52 -18.42 22.69
N ALA A 556 8.25 -18.50 21.58
CA ALA A 556 9.57 -19.15 21.55
C ALA A 556 10.60 -18.42 22.43
N GLN A 557 10.55 -17.08 22.44
CA GLN A 557 11.42 -16.25 23.29
C GLN A 557 11.16 -16.48 24.78
N ASP A 558 9.90 -16.43 25.19
CA ASP A 558 9.53 -16.59 26.60
C ASP A 558 9.73 -18.04 27.08
N ALA A 559 9.59 -19.03 26.19
CA ALA A 559 9.82 -20.44 26.49
C ALA A 559 11.31 -20.79 26.61
N PHE A 560 12.19 -20.01 26.01
CA PHE A 560 13.64 -20.29 25.98
C PHE A 560 14.26 -20.36 27.38
N LEU A 561 13.84 -19.48 28.30
CA LEU A 561 14.33 -19.48 29.69
C LEU A 561 13.94 -20.75 30.44
N PHE A 562 12.69 -21.20 30.24
CA PHE A 562 12.20 -22.44 30.81
C PHE A 562 12.96 -23.65 30.24
N ILE A 563 13.14 -23.73 28.92
CA ILE A 563 13.85 -24.82 28.24
C ILE A 563 15.32 -24.88 28.70
N MET A 564 16.03 -23.76 28.71
CA MET A 564 17.44 -23.71 29.13
C MET A 564 17.61 -24.12 30.60
N LYS A 565 16.71 -23.68 31.49
CA LYS A 565 16.75 -24.09 32.89
C LYS A 565 16.44 -25.57 33.06
N PHE A 566 15.40 -26.07 32.38
CA PHE A 566 15.03 -27.48 32.38
C PHE A 566 16.19 -28.37 31.92
N LEU A 567 16.85 -28.02 30.80
CA LEU A 567 18.02 -28.73 30.30
C LEU A 567 19.19 -28.67 31.28
N SER A 568 19.47 -27.50 31.89
CA SER A 568 20.57 -27.36 32.85
C SER A 568 20.39 -28.26 34.09
N GLU A 569 19.16 -28.44 34.58
CA GLU A 569 18.87 -29.31 35.72
C GLU A 569 18.96 -30.80 35.35
N ILE A 570 18.56 -31.17 34.13
CA ILE A 570 18.72 -32.55 33.63
C ILE A 570 20.21 -32.90 33.48
N PHE A 571 21.00 -32.03 32.84
CA PHE A 571 22.41 -32.31 32.58
C PHE A 571 23.29 -32.18 33.82
N LYS A 572 23.02 -31.22 34.73
CA LYS A 572 23.76 -31.10 36.00
C LYS A 572 23.60 -32.36 36.87
N ARG A 573 22.45 -33.03 36.81
CA ARG A 573 22.18 -34.27 37.56
C ARG A 573 22.82 -35.52 36.96
N GLY A 574 23.21 -35.49 35.69
CA GLY A 574 24.02 -36.55 35.08
C GLY A 574 25.47 -36.57 35.59
N TYR A 575 25.99 -35.42 36.03
CA TYR A 575 27.37 -35.27 36.54
C TYR A 575 27.52 -35.46 38.05
N GLU A 576 26.48 -35.21 38.86
CA GLU A 576 26.54 -35.43 40.33
C GLU A 576 26.46 -36.92 40.74
N ALA A 577 26.25 -37.84 39.79
CA ALA A 577 26.25 -39.28 40.03
C ALA A 577 27.66 -39.89 40.08
N ARG A 578 28.65 -39.29 40.77
CA ARG A 578 29.87 -40.01 41.19
C ARG A 578 30.81 -39.19 42.09
N GLU A 579 30.47 -39.06 43.36
CA GLU A 579 31.50 -39.14 44.40
C GLU A 579 30.99 -40.11 45.46
N ARG A 580 31.73 -41.21 45.67
CA ARG A 580 31.66 -41.94 46.94
C ARG A 580 31.88 -40.88 48.02
N ARG A 581 30.83 -40.45 48.72
CA ARG A 581 31.02 -39.71 49.96
C ARG A 581 31.90 -40.60 50.83
N GLN A 582 33.17 -40.22 50.98
CA GLN A 582 34.07 -40.89 51.91
C GLN A 582 33.42 -40.74 53.30
N PHE A 583 32.96 -41.86 53.84
CA PHE A 583 32.41 -41.97 55.18
C PHE A 583 33.39 -41.36 56.18
N MET A 584 32.88 -40.51 57.09
CA MET A 584 33.72 -39.83 58.08
C MET A 584 34.16 -40.82 59.15
N THR A 585 35.48 -41.05 59.24
CA THR A 585 36.19 -41.92 60.20
C THR A 585 35.76 -43.40 60.18
N PRO A 586 36.70 -44.36 60.22
CA PRO A 586 36.33 -45.78 60.25
C PRO A 586 35.61 -46.08 61.58
N VAL A 587 34.29 -46.19 61.52
CA VAL A 587 33.49 -46.75 62.60
C VAL A 587 33.76 -48.24 62.64
N ASP A 588 34.06 -48.79 63.81
CA ASP A 588 34.18 -50.23 63.96
C ASP A 588 32.81 -50.88 63.76
N LEU A 589 32.68 -51.65 62.69
CA LEU A 589 31.46 -52.36 62.31
C LEU A 589 31.50 -53.84 62.72
N THR A 590 32.50 -54.26 63.50
CA THR A 590 32.55 -55.60 64.08
C THR A 590 31.49 -55.75 65.19
N ASP A 591 31.01 -56.99 65.35
CA ASP A 591 30.00 -57.34 66.36
C ASP A 591 30.69 -57.68 67.68
N ASP A 592 30.54 -56.80 68.68
CA ASP A 592 30.92 -57.09 70.06
C ASP A 592 29.72 -57.68 70.83
N GLU A 593 29.93 -58.79 71.55
CA GLU A 593 28.84 -59.45 72.30
C GLU A 593 28.24 -58.56 73.40
N ASP A 594 29.03 -57.63 73.94
CA ASP A 594 28.63 -56.68 74.97
C ASP A 594 27.71 -55.55 74.46
N GLU A 595 27.49 -55.45 73.15
CA GLU A 595 26.62 -54.44 72.55
C GLU A 595 25.13 -54.86 72.51
N PRO A 596 24.20 -53.91 72.77
CA PRO A 596 22.77 -54.14 72.60
C PRO A 596 22.44 -54.59 71.17
N VAL A 597 21.48 -55.51 71.08
CA VAL A 597 21.07 -56.19 69.84
C VAL A 597 20.68 -55.21 68.73
N GLU A 598 20.11 -54.05 69.09
CA GLU A 598 19.73 -52.99 68.14
C GLU A 598 20.95 -52.31 67.49
N MET A 599 22.05 -52.11 68.22
CA MET A 599 23.28 -51.54 67.67
C MET A 599 23.97 -52.53 66.74
N ARG A 600 23.99 -53.81 67.11
CA ARG A 600 24.48 -54.89 66.24
C ARG A 600 23.66 -55.00 64.95
N ALA A 601 22.34 -54.87 65.03
CA ALA A 601 21.46 -54.85 63.85
C ALA A 601 21.73 -53.62 62.96
N MET A 602 21.95 -52.44 63.52
CA MET A 602 22.32 -51.24 62.75
C MET A 602 23.72 -51.36 62.11
N LYS A 603 24.71 -51.92 62.82
CA LYS A 603 26.04 -52.22 62.26
C LYS A 603 25.95 -53.24 61.12
N ALA A 604 25.14 -54.28 61.27
CA ALA A 604 24.86 -55.26 60.22
C ALA A 604 24.22 -54.60 58.99
N MET A 605 23.25 -53.71 59.20
CA MET A 605 22.60 -52.96 58.10
C MET A 605 23.61 -52.12 57.30
N LEU A 606 24.55 -51.43 57.97
CA LEU A 606 25.57 -50.62 57.31
C LEU A 606 26.61 -51.46 56.55
N ARG A 607 26.97 -52.65 57.06
CA ARG A 607 27.86 -53.59 56.37
C ARG A 607 27.25 -54.13 55.08
N MET A 608 25.93 -54.33 55.08
CA MET A 608 25.21 -55.03 54.02
C MET A 608 24.60 -54.11 52.97
N ALA A 609 24.49 -52.82 53.25
CA ALA A 609 23.97 -51.83 52.31
C ALA A 609 24.90 -51.67 51.10
N ARG A 610 24.44 -52.11 49.92
CA ARG A 610 25.12 -51.92 48.63
C ARG A 610 24.44 -50.78 47.85
N PRO A 611 25.15 -49.71 47.45
CA PRO A 611 24.53 -48.61 46.74
C PRO A 611 24.06 -49.03 45.33
N VAL A 612 22.82 -48.70 44.98
CA VAL A 612 22.18 -48.96 43.68
C VAL A 612 21.74 -47.63 43.04
N HIS A 613 21.40 -47.65 41.75
CA HIS A 613 20.93 -46.47 41.03
C HIS A 613 19.68 -45.87 41.69
N GLY A 614 19.66 -44.55 41.88
CA GLY A 614 18.48 -43.82 42.37
C GLY A 614 18.51 -43.36 43.83
N ASP A 615 19.69 -43.13 44.44
CA ASP A 615 19.83 -42.76 45.87
C ASP A 615 19.33 -43.83 46.86
N MET A 616 19.30 -45.09 46.44
CA MET A 616 18.92 -46.22 47.28
C MET A 616 20.12 -47.15 47.49
N SER A 617 20.14 -47.88 48.59
CA SER A 617 21.00 -49.04 48.78
C SER A 617 20.16 -50.30 48.93
N GLU A 618 20.64 -51.35 48.30
CA GLU A 618 20.10 -52.69 48.33
C GLU A 618 20.70 -53.46 49.51
N ILE A 619 19.84 -54.14 50.26
CA ILE A 619 20.20 -55.05 51.34
C ILE A 619 19.59 -56.40 51.00
N ASP A 620 20.47 -57.36 50.75
CA ASP A 620 20.11 -58.74 50.44
C ASP A 620 20.10 -59.58 51.73
N LEU A 621 18.91 -60.04 52.16
CA LEU A 621 18.75 -60.86 53.36
C LEU A 621 19.33 -62.28 53.22
N ASP A 622 19.45 -62.77 51.97
CA ASP A 622 19.95 -64.12 51.69
C ASP A 622 21.48 -64.14 51.54
N ALA A 623 22.13 -62.99 51.67
CA ALA A 623 23.57 -62.90 51.66
C ALA A 623 24.16 -63.66 52.86
N ALA A 624 25.20 -64.46 52.63
CA ALA A 624 25.84 -65.32 53.65
C ALA A 624 26.17 -64.57 54.95
N ALA A 625 26.60 -63.30 54.84
CA ALA A 625 26.93 -62.45 55.98
C ALA A 625 25.73 -62.09 56.89
N ILE A 626 24.47 -62.23 56.44
CA ILE A 626 23.26 -62.06 57.28
C ILE A 626 22.78 -63.39 57.84
N VAL A 627 22.93 -64.48 57.08
CA VAL A 627 22.57 -65.83 57.52
C VAL A 627 23.41 -66.26 58.73
N ASP A 628 24.69 -65.86 58.74
CA ASP A 628 25.66 -66.15 59.80
C ASP A 628 25.52 -65.26 61.06
N LEU A 629 24.61 -64.28 61.07
CA LEU A 629 24.36 -63.45 62.26
C LEU A 629 23.61 -64.23 63.35
N PRO A 630 23.84 -63.91 64.64
CA PRO A 630 23.03 -64.42 65.73
C PRO A 630 21.52 -64.18 65.49
N GLY A 631 20.69 -65.20 65.74
CA GLY A 631 19.26 -65.17 65.36
C GLY A 631 18.51 -63.95 65.91
N ASN A 632 18.83 -63.52 67.13
CA ASN A 632 18.27 -62.32 67.75
C ASN A 632 18.65 -61.00 67.04
N VAL A 633 19.84 -60.91 66.44
CA VAL A 633 20.28 -59.74 65.65
C VAL A 633 19.60 -59.74 64.28
N ARG A 634 19.50 -60.92 63.65
CA ARG A 634 18.84 -61.08 62.35
C ARG A 634 17.36 -60.72 62.42
N ASP A 635 16.65 -61.21 63.44
CA ASP A 635 15.21 -60.93 63.60
C ASP A 635 14.94 -59.44 63.85
N ASN A 636 15.83 -58.76 64.59
CA ASN A 636 15.75 -57.31 64.79
C ASN A 636 16.07 -56.52 63.50
N LEU A 637 17.05 -56.96 62.71
CA LEU A 637 17.35 -56.35 61.41
C LEU A 637 16.14 -56.45 60.47
N VAL A 638 15.52 -57.63 60.39
CA VAL A 638 14.31 -57.86 59.58
C VAL A 638 13.13 -57.05 60.10
N ALA A 639 12.96 -56.92 61.42
CA ALA A 639 11.92 -56.07 62.02
C ALA A 639 12.11 -54.59 61.67
N ILE A 640 13.35 -54.08 61.73
CA ILE A 640 13.70 -52.71 61.33
C ILE A 640 13.38 -52.51 59.85
N LEU A 641 13.81 -53.42 58.98
CA LEU A 641 13.59 -53.32 57.53
C LEU A 641 12.09 -53.41 57.18
N ASN A 642 11.34 -54.34 57.77
CA ASN A 642 9.89 -54.44 57.57
C ASN A 642 9.15 -53.20 58.07
N ARG A 643 9.60 -52.59 59.17
CA ARG A 643 9.05 -51.32 59.63
C ARG A 643 9.36 -50.18 58.68
N LEU A 644 10.59 -50.10 58.16
CA LEU A 644 10.95 -49.11 57.13
C LEU A 644 10.12 -49.29 55.85
N VAL A 645 9.78 -50.53 55.49
CA VAL A 645 8.84 -50.82 54.40
C VAL A 645 7.42 -50.37 54.74
N ARG A 646 6.92 -50.64 55.95
CA ARG A 646 5.60 -50.16 56.41
C ARG A 646 5.50 -48.65 56.52
N ASP A 647 6.58 -47.98 56.90
CA ASP A 647 6.69 -46.52 56.96
C ASP A 647 6.98 -45.91 55.56
N GLU A 648 6.99 -46.72 54.49
CA GLU A 648 7.19 -46.34 53.08
C GLU A 648 8.56 -45.69 52.78
N ILE A 649 9.55 -45.94 53.62
CA ILE A 649 10.92 -45.41 53.45
C ILE A 649 11.84 -46.43 52.76
N ALA A 650 11.46 -47.71 52.82
CA ALA A 650 12.07 -48.80 52.07
C ALA A 650 11.00 -49.53 51.24
N HIS A 651 11.43 -50.31 50.26
CA HIS A 651 10.53 -51.26 49.57
C HIS A 651 11.28 -52.55 49.24
N VAL A 652 10.53 -53.62 49.01
CA VAL A 652 11.09 -54.91 48.60
C VAL A 652 11.06 -54.98 47.08
N ASP A 653 12.22 -55.15 46.45
CA ASP A 653 12.33 -55.34 45.01
C ASP A 653 11.76 -56.73 44.60
N ARG A 654 11.49 -56.93 43.32
CA ARG A 654 10.94 -58.19 42.76
C ARG A 654 11.79 -59.42 43.07
N LYS A 655 13.08 -59.22 43.39
CA LYS A 655 14.04 -60.25 43.79
C LYS A 655 14.04 -60.55 45.29
N GLY A 656 13.24 -59.86 46.09
CA GLY A 656 13.18 -60.04 47.55
C GLY A 656 14.17 -59.18 48.35
N HIS A 657 15.02 -58.40 47.69
CA HIS A 657 15.98 -57.50 48.35
C HIS A 657 15.30 -56.22 48.86
N TYR A 658 15.77 -55.69 49.99
CA TYR A 658 15.27 -54.45 50.57
C TYR A 658 16.01 -53.25 49.98
N MET A 659 15.28 -52.35 49.34
CA MET A 659 15.79 -51.09 48.81
C MET A 659 15.51 -49.99 49.82
N VAL A 660 16.56 -49.43 50.40
CA VAL A 660 16.52 -48.44 51.48
C VAL A 660 17.13 -47.11 51.01
N ASP A 661 16.47 -45.98 51.27
CA ASP A 661 16.98 -44.65 50.91
C ASP A 661 18.33 -44.36 51.59
N ASN A 662 19.33 -43.89 50.83
CA ASN A 662 20.65 -43.53 51.33
C ASN A 662 20.59 -42.45 52.42
N VAL A 663 19.55 -41.60 52.41
CA VAL A 663 19.30 -40.65 53.51
C VAL A 663 19.06 -41.38 54.82
N THR A 664 18.31 -42.47 54.82
CA THR A 664 18.08 -43.25 56.05
C THR A 664 19.31 -44.01 56.50
N ILE A 665 20.13 -44.49 55.58
CA ILE A 665 21.42 -45.10 55.90
C ILE A 665 22.34 -44.08 56.57
N SER A 666 22.39 -42.84 56.07
CA SER A 666 23.16 -41.76 56.72
C SER A 666 22.61 -41.37 58.10
N GLN A 667 21.30 -41.48 58.32
CA GLN A 667 20.69 -41.25 59.64
C GLN A 667 21.10 -42.36 60.62
N VAL A 668 21.10 -43.61 60.16
CA VAL A 668 21.54 -44.77 60.96
C VAL A 668 23.02 -44.62 61.31
N GLU A 669 23.86 -44.24 60.36
CA GLU A 669 25.28 -43.95 60.58
C GLU A 669 25.47 -42.86 61.63
N SER A 670 24.76 -41.72 61.49
CA SER A 670 24.87 -40.61 62.46
C SER A 670 24.45 -41.01 63.88
N ARG A 671 23.48 -41.93 64.01
CA ARG A 671 23.04 -42.45 65.31
C ARG A 671 23.98 -43.48 65.87
N LEU A 672 24.49 -44.39 65.03
CA LEU A 672 25.51 -45.34 65.44
C LEU A 672 26.74 -44.59 65.94
N PHE A 673 27.15 -43.52 65.25
CA PHE A 673 28.22 -42.64 65.69
C PHE A 673 27.92 -41.93 67.02
N ALA A 674 26.69 -41.44 67.20
CA ALA A 674 26.27 -40.84 68.47
C ALA A 674 26.27 -41.84 69.63
N ALA A 675 25.91 -43.10 69.36
CA ALA A 675 25.87 -44.18 70.34
C ALA A 675 27.26 -44.72 70.70
N LEU A 676 28.18 -44.80 69.73
CA LEU A 676 29.55 -45.31 69.88
C LEU A 676 30.56 -44.28 70.43
N LYS A 677 30.18 -43.00 70.61
CA LYS A 677 31.08 -42.00 71.22
C LYS A 677 31.59 -42.49 72.60
N PRO A 678 32.92 -42.48 72.83
CA PRO A 678 33.54 -43.21 73.94
C PRO A 678 33.03 -42.74 75.31
N ARG A 679 32.64 -43.72 76.14
CA ARG A 679 32.33 -43.58 77.58
C ARG A 679 33.42 -42.83 78.37
N ALA A 680 34.67 -42.80 77.88
CA ALA A 680 35.80 -42.12 78.51
C ALA A 680 35.66 -40.59 78.59
N LEU A 681 34.98 -39.93 77.64
CA LEU A 681 34.74 -38.48 77.69
C LEU A 681 33.61 -38.07 78.66
N ARG A 682 32.81 -39.04 79.13
CA ARG A 682 31.76 -38.81 80.14
C ARG A 682 32.30 -38.88 81.57
N ALA A 683 33.27 -39.74 81.87
CA ALA A 683 33.88 -39.80 83.21
C ALA A 683 34.66 -38.50 83.57
N ALA A 684 35.29 -37.85 82.60
CA ALA A 684 36.03 -36.60 82.81
C ALA A 684 35.14 -35.37 83.11
N ARG A 685 33.87 -35.37 82.66
CA ARG A 685 32.90 -34.31 82.98
C ARG A 685 32.19 -34.52 84.32
N TYR A 686 32.00 -35.78 84.74
CA TYR A 686 31.43 -36.09 86.06
C TYR A 686 32.45 -36.11 87.21
N ALA A 687 33.76 -36.07 86.91
CA ALA A 687 34.81 -35.93 87.93
C ALA A 687 35.08 -34.46 88.33
N LEU A 688 34.51 -33.47 87.63
CA LEU A 688 34.75 -32.04 87.87
C LEU A 688 33.60 -31.34 88.64
N GLU A 689 32.49 -32.04 88.86
CA GLU A 689 31.39 -31.59 89.74
C GLU A 689 31.13 -32.66 90.80
N GLY A 690 31.75 -32.49 91.95
CA GLY A 690 31.58 -33.36 93.12
C GLY A 690 30.19 -33.21 93.76
N SER A 691 29.48 -34.34 93.80
CA SER A 691 28.48 -34.80 94.77
C SER A 691 27.26 -33.93 95.12
N ALA A 692 26.06 -34.45 94.80
CA ALA A 692 25.08 -34.82 95.83
C ALA A 692 23.96 -35.75 95.28
N ALA A 693 23.84 -36.90 95.95
CA ALA A 693 22.65 -37.74 96.19
C ALA A 693 21.93 -38.47 95.02
N GLY A 694 22.01 -39.81 95.11
CA GLY A 694 21.47 -40.83 94.20
C GLY A 694 19.97 -40.78 93.88
N GLY A 695 19.63 -41.31 92.70
CA GLY A 695 18.24 -41.50 92.29
C GLY A 695 17.95 -41.98 90.86
N GLY A 696 18.75 -42.88 90.27
CA GLY A 696 18.30 -43.80 89.20
C GLY A 696 18.21 -43.30 87.73
N PRO A 697 18.09 -44.24 86.76
CA PRO A 697 18.29 -44.02 85.32
C PRO A 697 17.03 -43.42 84.67
N ARG A 698 16.78 -42.14 84.93
CA ARG A 698 15.67 -41.40 84.28
C ARG A 698 16.09 -40.10 83.58
N ALA A 699 17.37 -39.73 83.63
CA ALA A 699 17.90 -38.53 83.00
C ALA A 699 18.32 -38.71 81.52
N TYR A 700 18.17 -39.91 80.95
CA TYR A 700 18.68 -40.24 79.60
C TYR A 700 17.86 -39.68 78.41
N TYR A 701 16.73 -39.00 78.64
CA TYR A 701 15.89 -38.43 77.57
C TYR A 701 15.65 -36.91 77.68
N ALA A 702 16.29 -36.21 78.63
CA ALA A 702 16.06 -34.79 78.85
C ALA A 702 17.27 -33.95 78.45
N ASP A 703 17.67 -34.01 77.18
CA ASP A 703 18.59 -33.02 76.62
C ASP A 703 17.79 -31.92 75.90
N THR A 704 17.46 -30.86 76.65
CA THR A 704 16.58 -29.76 76.21
C THR A 704 17.22 -28.86 75.14
N VAL A 705 18.49 -29.08 74.79
CA VAL A 705 19.21 -28.28 73.78
C VAL A 705 19.01 -28.82 72.36
N LEU A 706 18.62 -30.10 72.20
CA LEU A 706 18.23 -30.68 70.90
C LEU A 706 16.71 -30.60 70.62
N ALA A 707 15.90 -30.30 71.63
CA ALA A 707 14.43 -30.27 71.52
C ALA A 707 13.86 -29.05 70.77
N ASN A 708 14.67 -28.02 70.49
CA ASN A 708 14.21 -26.76 69.85
C ASN A 708 14.59 -26.59 68.37
N ALA A 709 15.15 -27.61 67.72
CA ALA A 709 15.32 -27.61 66.26
C ALA A 709 14.01 -28.05 65.56
N ARG A 710 13.16 -27.06 65.21
CA ARG A 710 11.97 -27.15 64.32
C ARG A 710 11.39 -28.57 64.09
N ARG A 711 10.34 -28.89 64.85
CA ARG A 711 9.38 -30.01 64.69
C ARG A 711 9.35 -30.61 63.26
N ARG A 712 10.13 -31.66 63.03
CA ARG A 712 9.82 -32.74 62.08
C ARG A 712 9.24 -33.89 62.92
N ARG A 713 8.21 -34.57 62.41
CA ARG A 713 7.69 -35.79 63.04
C ARG A 713 8.85 -36.77 63.29
N PRO A 714 8.87 -37.48 64.43
CA PRO A 714 9.93 -38.43 64.72
C PRO A 714 10.02 -39.47 63.60
N SER A 715 11.24 -39.76 63.15
CA SER A 715 11.45 -40.70 62.04
C SER A 715 10.95 -42.09 62.42
N ALA A 716 10.57 -42.91 61.44
CA ALA A 716 10.13 -44.30 61.62
C ALA A 716 10.99 -45.09 62.62
N LEU A 717 12.32 -44.90 62.51
CA LEU A 717 13.33 -45.49 63.38
C LEU A 717 13.30 -44.92 64.81
N GLU A 718 13.01 -43.63 65.01
CA GLU A 718 12.85 -43.03 66.37
C GLU A 718 11.66 -43.61 67.11
N ARG A 719 10.57 -43.88 66.38
CA ARG A 719 9.36 -44.47 66.94
C ARG A 719 9.50 -45.96 67.32
N TYR A 720 10.63 -46.61 67.02
CA TYR A 720 10.91 -47.98 67.47
C TYR A 720 11.78 -48.01 68.72
N LEU A 721 12.73 -47.07 68.80
CA LEU A 721 13.74 -47.02 69.86
C LEU A 721 13.29 -46.20 71.08
N THR A 722 12.05 -45.70 71.08
CA THR A 722 11.43 -45.02 72.23
C THR A 722 10.24 -45.85 72.72
N PRO A 723 10.22 -46.32 73.98
CA PRO A 723 9.10 -47.10 74.51
C PRO A 723 7.87 -46.20 74.72
N GLU A 724 6.69 -46.66 74.29
CA GLU A 724 5.40 -46.00 74.57
C GLU A 724 5.04 -46.11 76.05
N ALA A 725 4.55 -45.02 76.66
CA ALA A 725 4.03 -45.04 78.03
C ALA A 725 2.66 -45.74 78.05
N GLY A 726 2.50 -46.75 78.92
CA GLY A 726 1.26 -47.52 79.07
C GLY A 726 0.05 -46.66 79.52
N PRO A 727 -1.19 -47.11 79.24
CA PRO A 727 -2.40 -46.34 79.50
C PRO A 727 -2.68 -46.21 81.00
N ALA A 728 -3.00 -44.99 81.45
CA ALA A 728 -3.40 -44.72 82.82
C ALA A 728 -4.82 -45.23 83.11
N GLU A 729 -4.96 -45.98 84.21
CA GLU A 729 -6.24 -46.47 84.74
C GLU A 729 -7.20 -45.30 85.05
N SER A 730 -8.38 -45.32 84.43
CA SER A 730 -9.48 -44.41 84.74
C SER A 730 -10.26 -44.92 85.97
N GLY A 731 -10.09 -44.24 87.11
CA GLY A 731 -10.91 -44.45 88.30
C GLY A 731 -12.36 -43.99 88.08
N ALA A 732 -13.29 -44.92 88.24
CA ALA A 732 -14.73 -44.67 88.28
C ALA A 732 -15.16 -44.16 89.67
N GLY A 733 -16.01 -43.13 89.69
CA GLY A 733 -16.77 -42.69 90.86
C GLY A 733 -18.24 -42.45 90.46
N PRO A 734 -19.23 -42.93 91.23
CA PRO A 734 -20.61 -43.09 90.77
C PRO A 734 -21.48 -41.84 90.99
N ALA A 735 -22.54 -41.77 90.19
CA ALA A 735 -23.61 -40.78 90.27
C ALA A 735 -24.61 -41.11 91.39
N SER A 736 -25.13 -40.07 92.05
CA SER A 736 -26.46 -40.06 92.65
C SER A 736 -26.99 -38.62 92.72
N VAL A 737 -28.16 -38.43 92.09
CA VAL A 737 -29.23 -37.41 92.26
C VAL A 737 -28.85 -36.01 92.73
#